data_AF-A0A0E0KXH1-F1
#
_entry.id   AF-A0A0E0KXH1-F1
#
_cell.length_a   1.000
_cell.length_b   1.000
_cell.length_c   1.000
_cell.angle_alpha   90.00
_cell.angle_beta   90.00
_cell.angle_gamma   90.00
#
_symmetry.space_group_name_H-M   'P 1'
#
loop_
_entity.id
_entity.type
_entity.pdbx_description
1 polymer ?
#
loop_
_entity_poly.entity_id
_entity_poly.type
_entity_poly.pdbx_seq_one_letter_code
_entity_poly.pdbx_strand_id
1 'polypeptide(L)'
;MGSNSPPSRAALDPFATLDPAALAGLPASSPLTVRSAAISSRYLYLGTGGGKLLLFTLDSPSPAFLRLLPIRNVAAVAARAPDDDRPSCSLAVSVGKKLLLVDLTLHDADELEVRTRDIALVDGVKALAWVGDSVFVGTASGYSLFSTTNAQGVDLFTLPESSRPPRVKPLSGGEEVMLLVDNVGVVVDRSGHPIGSSFVFNTTPDCIAEVFPYVVVTGDSKVDVYRRRNGTHLQAIPFARPGTGGLIVASEDAGIGSDVVVVATAYKVFCYRKVSAVEQIKALLRRKSYAEAISLLQEFEADGEISNDMISFVHAQLGFLLFFDLRFEDAVNHFLLSETMQPAEIFPFIMRDPNCWSDLVPRKRYWGLHAPPKPLEEVIDDGLVTLQQALFLKKAGVDTVVDDDFLSNPPSRADLLELAIRNIIRYLCASREKDLSSSEMEGVDTLLMYLYRALNLVDDMEKLASSQNSCVVEELESLLDDSGHLRTLAFLYGSKGMCSKSLGIWRILARNYSTGLWKDHATLPETDSLETPVGKMSGEEIAAVEASKILRASSDQDLVLEHLGWVAYIDQELATAILTSEMREKQLSPGKVVAAIDPEKVGIHQRYLQWLIEEQECDEPHYHTSYALSLSRSAMDAVHLESNYEEKTNKEFDSDMQFIYLLRERLQFFLQSSDLYDPEEVLDVISESELWLEKAILYRKMGQENIVLQILALKLEDSEAAEQYCAEIGRDDAYIQLLDLYLDPKNGKGPMFTAAVRLLHNHGESLDPIQVLERLSADMPLQLASDTILRMLRARVHHHRQGQIVHNLSRATNLDARLTRLEERSRHVQLTDESICDSCRARLGTKLFVMYPDDSVVCYRCYRNQGDSASPHGRNFRKGGIFKQSWLDKMGYITLGVVYTLYRVREQGPGEAIYTRHCMHHAISYTNLSRYDMMMKLLLLLLLSVLLLATAGKDDDEQLQCHDDDEAALLAIDAALGNPYHFTSWTRDTSCCDWYDVDCDQDSGRVVSLTVFQDTNLTGAIPDAIANLTHLRTLVLHHLPSLSGAIPDSLAALTDLSQLTISWTAVSGPVPSFLANLTSLTMLDLSFNSLTGVIPASLAALTNLSTINLSRNRLSGPIPPGLFANLDDPQQEVYLRLSHNNLSGSVPADLAAANLALVDLSRNALTGDASAVFQRARYVDLSRNAFVFNMSGVEFAEETYYVDVSHNGIRGGIPAQVAKLSNLQLLNVSYNRLCGEIPMASFDAYCFQHNKCLCGAPLSACTH
;
A
#
# COMPACT_ATOMS: atom_id res chain seq x y z
N MET A 1 -1.82 -33.97 42.63
CA MET A 1 -3.07 -34.58 42.12
C MET A 1 -4.29 -33.99 42.84
N GLY A 2 -5.36 -33.73 42.08
CA GLY A 2 -6.60 -33.01 42.45
C GLY A 2 -6.46 -31.50 42.20
N SER A 3 -7.25 -30.81 41.35
CA SER A 3 -8.63 -31.06 40.90
C SER A 3 -8.93 -30.51 39.49
N ASN A 4 -9.49 -31.34 38.61
CA ASN A 4 -10.50 -30.96 37.60
C ASN A 4 -11.66 -31.95 37.74
N SER A 5 -12.86 -31.51 37.40
CA SER A 5 -14.14 -32.21 37.44
C SER A 5 -14.09 -33.67 36.93
N PRO A 6 -14.99 -34.57 37.38
CA PRO A 6 -14.91 -35.98 37.00
C PRO A 6 -15.25 -36.13 35.50
N PRO A 7 -14.47 -36.89 34.72
CA PRO A 7 -14.95 -37.35 33.43
C PRO A 7 -16.12 -38.31 33.67
N SER A 8 -17.01 -38.39 32.68
CA SER A 8 -18.11 -39.34 32.65
C SER A 8 -17.62 -40.76 32.96
N ARG A 9 -18.52 -41.59 33.48
CA ARG A 9 -18.31 -42.98 33.91
C ARG A 9 -17.67 -43.91 32.85
N ALA A 10 -17.44 -43.42 31.63
CA ALA A 10 -16.79 -44.11 30.52
C ALA A 10 -15.26 -43.94 30.44
N ALA A 11 -14.65 -42.99 31.17
CA ALA A 11 -13.22 -42.64 30.98
C ALA A 11 -12.22 -43.35 31.92
N LEU A 12 -12.68 -44.19 32.87
CA LEU A 12 -11.80 -44.87 33.83
C LEU A 12 -11.71 -46.39 33.66
N ASP A 13 -12.49 -46.98 32.75
CA ASP A 13 -12.34 -48.40 32.38
C ASP A 13 -11.04 -48.76 31.62
N PRO A 14 -10.28 -47.85 30.94
CA PRO A 14 -9.07 -48.27 30.23
C PRO A 14 -7.92 -48.69 31.15
N PHE A 15 -7.92 -48.29 32.43
CA PHE A 15 -6.84 -48.59 33.37
C PHE A 15 -6.98 -49.95 34.07
N ALA A 16 -8.14 -50.62 33.96
CA ALA A 16 -8.30 -51.99 34.44
C ALA A 16 -7.70 -53.03 33.46
N THR A 17 -7.42 -52.63 32.22
CA THR A 17 -6.87 -53.48 31.16
C THR A 17 -5.77 -52.73 30.40
N LEU A 18 -4.68 -52.38 31.09
CA LEU A 18 -3.42 -52.15 30.38
C LEU A 18 -3.00 -53.48 29.77
N ASP A 19 -3.18 -53.60 28.45
CA ASP A 19 -2.78 -54.77 27.67
C ASP A 19 -1.27 -55.03 27.90
N PRO A 20 -0.85 -56.19 28.43
CA PRO A 20 0.57 -56.53 28.62
C PRO A 20 1.38 -56.42 27.33
N ALA A 21 0.73 -56.51 26.16
CA ALA A 21 1.35 -56.32 24.86
C ALA A 21 1.87 -54.89 24.63
N ALA A 22 1.23 -53.86 25.21
CA ALA A 22 1.70 -52.47 25.13
C ALA A 22 2.97 -52.23 25.99
N LEU A 23 3.28 -53.15 26.92
CA LEU A 23 4.49 -53.16 27.74
C LEU A 23 5.63 -54.01 27.15
N ALA A 24 5.44 -54.64 25.98
CA ALA A 24 6.38 -55.61 25.40
C ALA A 24 7.74 -55.01 24.95
N GLY A 25 7.91 -53.68 25.01
CA GLY A 25 9.17 -52.99 24.73
C GLY A 25 10.04 -52.70 25.96
N LEU A 26 9.58 -52.99 27.18
CA LEU A 26 10.38 -52.81 28.40
C LEU A 26 11.06 -54.13 28.80
N PRO A 27 12.36 -54.14 29.14
CA PRO A 27 13.06 -55.37 29.53
C PRO A 27 12.37 -55.99 30.75
N ALA A 28 12.06 -57.29 30.65
CA ALA A 28 11.20 -58.06 31.53
C ALA A 28 11.76 -58.34 32.95
N SER A 29 12.47 -57.40 33.57
CA SER A 29 13.12 -57.63 34.87
C SER A 29 13.07 -56.43 35.82
N SER A 30 11.88 -55.90 36.13
CA SER A 30 11.58 -55.25 37.41
C SER A 30 10.12 -54.75 37.44
N PRO A 31 9.37 -54.87 38.55
CA PRO A 31 8.08 -54.21 38.69
C PRO A 31 8.26 -52.69 38.55
N LEU A 32 7.46 -52.06 37.68
CA LEU A 32 7.36 -50.60 37.51
C LEU A 32 6.94 -49.97 38.84
N THR A 33 7.90 -49.63 39.68
CA THR A 33 7.67 -48.90 40.93
C THR A 33 7.62 -47.41 40.60
N VAL A 34 6.45 -46.80 40.60
CA VAL A 34 6.30 -45.35 40.40
C VAL A 34 6.87 -44.64 41.63
N ARG A 35 7.85 -43.75 41.45
CA ARG A 35 8.47 -42.95 42.51
C ARG A 35 7.91 -41.54 42.60
N SER A 36 7.51 -40.96 41.47
CA SER A 36 6.92 -39.62 41.40
C SER A 36 5.93 -39.55 40.23
N ALA A 37 4.93 -38.69 40.33
CA ALA A 37 3.95 -38.48 39.27
C ALA A 37 3.46 -37.03 39.22
N ALA A 38 3.28 -36.49 38.02
CA ALA A 38 2.69 -35.17 37.78
C ALA A 38 1.61 -35.28 36.69
N ILE A 39 0.58 -34.42 36.76
CA ILE A 39 -0.55 -34.41 35.82
C ILE A 39 -0.71 -32.99 35.30
N SER A 40 -0.83 -32.85 33.99
CA SER A 40 -1.28 -31.64 33.28
C SER A 40 -2.68 -31.88 32.70
N SER A 41 -3.27 -30.88 32.03
CA SER A 41 -4.63 -30.93 31.48
C SER A 41 -4.84 -32.11 30.50
N ARG A 42 -3.83 -32.46 29.69
CA ARG A 42 -3.90 -33.52 28.66
C ARG A 42 -2.90 -34.66 28.81
N TYR A 43 -1.99 -34.60 29.78
CA TYR A 43 -0.85 -35.52 29.90
C TYR A 43 -0.57 -36.00 31.33
N LEU A 44 -0.17 -37.26 31.47
CA LEU A 44 0.31 -37.88 32.72
C LEU A 44 1.81 -38.21 32.62
N TYR A 45 2.58 -37.73 33.60
CA TYR A 45 4.03 -37.94 33.71
C TYR A 45 4.34 -38.88 34.89
N LEU A 46 5.07 -39.97 34.65
CA LEU A 46 5.48 -40.92 35.69
C LEU A 46 6.99 -41.08 35.76
N GLY A 47 7.58 -40.77 36.92
CA GLY A 47 8.95 -41.12 37.25
C GLY A 47 9.02 -42.55 37.81
N THR A 48 9.79 -43.42 37.16
CA THR A 48 9.90 -44.84 37.52
C THR A 48 11.14 -45.12 38.37
N GLY A 49 11.07 -46.13 39.24
CA GLY A 49 12.16 -46.57 40.11
C GLY A 49 13.39 -47.08 39.37
N GLY A 50 13.26 -47.39 38.07
CA GLY A 50 14.36 -47.72 37.16
C GLY A 50 15.04 -46.51 36.50
N GLY A 51 14.68 -45.28 36.89
CA GLY A 51 15.26 -44.06 36.31
C GLY A 51 14.79 -43.82 34.88
N LYS A 52 13.48 -43.78 34.66
CA LYS A 52 12.89 -43.33 33.39
C LYS A 52 11.67 -42.46 33.66
N LEU A 53 11.46 -41.44 32.83
CA LEU A 53 10.25 -40.63 32.79
C LEU A 53 9.32 -41.17 31.71
N LEU A 54 8.06 -41.46 32.05
CA LEU A 54 7.03 -41.93 31.12
C LEU A 54 5.99 -40.84 30.89
N LEU A 55 5.52 -40.71 29.65
CA LEU A 55 4.49 -39.77 29.23
C LEU A 55 3.28 -40.54 28.67
N PHE A 56 2.08 -40.16 29.10
CA PHE A 56 0.82 -40.70 28.60
C PHE A 56 -0.13 -39.59 28.19
N THR A 57 -0.85 -39.78 27.07
CA THR A 57 -1.93 -38.91 26.60
C THR A 57 -3.25 -39.27 27.31
N LEU A 58 -4.00 -38.27 27.75
CA LEU A 58 -5.29 -38.46 28.45
C LEU A 58 -6.51 -38.32 27.52
N ASP A 59 -6.34 -37.77 26.31
CA ASP A 59 -7.43 -37.45 25.37
C ASP A 59 -7.82 -38.59 24.40
N SER A 60 -7.13 -39.74 24.43
CA SER A 60 -7.37 -40.85 23.50
C SER A 60 -8.02 -42.08 24.17
N PRO A 61 -8.98 -42.77 23.51
CA PRO A 61 -9.68 -43.93 24.07
C PRO A 61 -8.77 -45.15 24.29
N SER A 62 -7.61 -45.19 23.64
CA SER A 62 -6.47 -46.03 23.98
C SER A 62 -5.30 -45.12 24.38
N PRO A 63 -4.75 -45.21 25.60
CA PRO A 63 -3.60 -44.39 25.99
C PRO A 63 -2.41 -44.77 25.10
N ALA A 64 -2.03 -43.89 24.18
CA ALA A 64 -0.87 -44.10 23.33
C ALA A 64 0.39 -43.76 24.13
N PHE A 65 1.34 -44.70 24.17
CA PHE A 65 2.64 -44.48 24.81
C PHE A 65 3.56 -43.70 23.87
N LEU A 66 3.79 -42.42 24.16
CA LEU A 66 4.74 -41.60 23.42
C LEU A 66 6.14 -41.76 24.05
N ARG A 67 7.04 -42.41 23.29
CA ARG A 67 8.50 -42.64 23.48
C ARG A 67 9.10 -42.52 24.91
N LEU A 68 9.79 -43.59 25.33
CA LEU A 68 10.62 -43.66 26.56
C LEU A 68 11.78 -42.64 26.52
N LEU A 69 11.64 -41.48 27.15
CA LEU A 69 12.78 -40.60 27.43
C LEU A 69 13.72 -41.30 28.44
N PRO A 70 15.00 -41.55 28.12
CA PRO A 70 15.93 -42.24 29.01
C PRO A 70 16.57 -41.27 30.01
N ILE A 71 15.76 -40.53 30.77
CA ILE A 71 16.26 -39.69 31.86
C ILE A 71 16.52 -40.59 33.08
N ARG A 72 17.77 -41.04 33.22
CA ARG A 72 18.20 -41.92 34.32
C ARG A 72 18.26 -41.16 35.64
N ASN A 73 17.77 -41.78 36.72
CA ASN A 73 17.83 -41.28 38.12
C ASN A 73 16.89 -40.09 38.47
N VAL A 74 15.66 -40.07 37.96
CA VAL A 74 14.63 -39.10 38.38
C VAL A 74 14.22 -39.30 39.85
N ALA A 75 14.34 -38.25 40.67
CA ALA A 75 13.99 -38.26 42.09
C ALA A 75 12.61 -37.63 42.39
N ALA A 76 12.27 -36.51 41.76
CA ALA A 76 10.98 -35.82 41.89
C ALA A 76 10.64 -35.03 40.60
N VAL A 77 9.36 -34.76 40.38
CA VAL A 77 8.81 -34.14 39.14
C VAL A 77 7.67 -33.17 39.47
N ALA A 78 7.63 -32.00 38.82
CA ALA A 78 6.54 -31.02 38.86
C ALA A 78 6.22 -30.47 37.46
N ALA A 79 4.96 -30.10 37.19
CA ALA A 79 4.50 -29.56 35.91
C ALA A 79 3.90 -28.15 36.10
N ARG A 80 4.10 -27.27 35.11
CA ARG A 80 3.49 -25.92 35.06
C ARG A 80 1.99 -26.00 34.70
N ALA A 81 1.17 -25.09 35.23
CA ALA A 81 -0.23 -24.93 34.81
C ALA A 81 -0.31 -24.36 33.37
N PRO A 82 -1.32 -24.72 32.56
CA PRO A 82 -1.37 -24.31 31.15
C PRO A 82 -1.64 -22.80 30.99
N ASP A 83 -0.89 -22.15 30.10
CA ASP A 83 -1.28 -20.90 29.43
C ASP A 83 -2.08 -21.28 28.18
N ASP A 84 -3.24 -20.65 27.94
CA ASP A 84 -4.30 -21.16 27.06
C ASP A 84 -4.00 -21.19 25.54
N ASP A 85 -2.77 -20.89 25.10
CA ASP A 85 -2.49 -20.60 23.68
C ASP A 85 -1.31 -21.33 23.01
N ARG A 86 -0.66 -22.36 23.61
CA ARG A 86 0.44 -23.10 22.92
C ARG A 86 0.49 -24.61 23.19
N PRO A 87 0.90 -25.45 22.20
CA PRO A 87 1.10 -26.90 22.36
C PRO A 87 2.47 -27.24 22.98
N SER A 88 2.96 -26.42 23.91
CA SER A 88 4.24 -26.59 24.60
C SER A 88 3.99 -26.89 26.08
N CYS A 89 4.63 -27.94 26.62
CA CYS A 89 4.51 -28.29 28.03
C CYS A 89 5.88 -28.31 28.71
N SER A 90 6.00 -27.61 29.84
CA SER A 90 7.23 -27.51 30.62
C SER A 90 7.15 -28.28 31.94
N LEU A 91 8.24 -28.96 32.30
CA LEU A 91 8.33 -29.84 33.47
C LEU A 91 9.65 -29.62 34.22
N ALA A 92 9.59 -29.53 35.55
CA ALA A 92 10.78 -29.50 36.40
C ALA A 92 11.07 -30.91 36.94
N VAL A 93 12.30 -31.39 36.76
CA VAL A 93 12.73 -32.76 37.09
C VAL A 93 14.04 -32.72 37.86
N SER A 94 14.10 -33.38 39.02
CA SER A 94 15.38 -33.62 39.70
C SER A 94 16.00 -34.94 39.25
N VAL A 95 17.26 -34.89 38.82
CA VAL A 95 18.04 -36.01 38.30
C VAL A 95 19.38 -36.09 39.02
N GLY A 96 19.55 -37.06 39.93
CA GLY A 96 20.74 -37.15 40.77
C GLY A 96 20.93 -35.88 41.63
N LYS A 97 22.01 -35.13 41.39
CA LYS A 97 22.28 -33.83 42.04
C LYS A 97 21.85 -32.62 41.21
N LYS A 98 21.19 -32.82 40.06
CA LYS A 98 20.81 -31.76 39.13
C LYS A 98 19.30 -31.53 39.19
N LEU A 99 18.88 -30.27 39.13
CA LEU A 99 17.51 -29.85 38.86
C LEU A 99 17.44 -29.39 37.41
N LEU A 100 16.55 -29.99 36.62
CA LEU A 100 16.40 -29.78 35.18
C LEU A 100 15.01 -29.20 34.89
N LEU A 101 14.94 -28.24 33.97
CA LEU A 101 13.73 -27.88 33.24
C LEU A 101 13.67 -28.72 31.96
N VAL A 102 12.51 -29.24 31.62
CA VAL A 102 12.26 -30.05 30.43
C VAL A 102 11.08 -29.43 29.69
N ASP A 103 11.34 -28.80 28.55
CA ASP A 103 10.33 -28.27 27.66
C ASP A 103 10.03 -29.28 26.56
N LEU A 104 8.74 -29.53 26.37
CA LEU A 104 8.20 -30.51 25.43
C LEU A 104 7.36 -29.76 24.40
N THR A 105 7.80 -29.75 23.15
CA THR A 105 7.06 -29.16 22.03
C THR A 105 6.57 -30.26 21.10
N LEU A 106 5.27 -30.33 20.89
CA LEU A 106 4.65 -31.32 20.01
C LEU A 106 4.50 -30.72 18.61
N HIS A 107 5.23 -31.24 17.63
CA HIS A 107 5.04 -30.92 16.21
C HIS A 107 4.16 -31.99 15.55
N ASP A 108 3.51 -31.63 14.43
CA ASP A 108 2.52 -32.43 13.68
C ASP A 108 2.47 -33.93 14.00
N ALA A 109 1.38 -34.32 14.67
CA ALA A 109 0.87 -35.67 14.99
C ALA A 109 1.80 -36.78 15.53
N ASP A 110 3.14 -36.71 15.48
CA ASP A 110 4.01 -37.80 15.99
C ASP A 110 5.46 -37.41 16.39
N GLU A 111 5.90 -36.15 16.23
CA GLU A 111 7.26 -35.71 16.60
C GLU A 111 7.27 -34.83 17.87
N LEU A 112 7.75 -35.42 18.97
CA LEU A 112 8.01 -34.73 20.24
C LEU A 112 9.44 -34.19 20.28
N GLU A 113 9.60 -32.88 20.20
CA GLU A 113 10.87 -32.20 20.46
C GLU A 113 11.02 -31.94 21.97
N VAL A 114 12.19 -32.26 22.51
CA VAL A 114 12.48 -32.20 23.95
C VAL A 114 13.71 -31.33 24.16
N ARG A 115 13.54 -30.21 24.86
CA ARG A 115 14.63 -29.33 25.27
C ARG A 115 14.83 -29.44 26.78
N THR A 116 16.08 -29.59 27.22
CA THR A 116 16.41 -29.69 28.64
C THR A 116 17.37 -28.58 29.04
N ARG A 117 17.11 -27.90 30.15
CA ARG A 117 17.95 -26.84 30.72
C ARG A 117 18.31 -27.17 32.18
N ASP A 118 19.58 -27.10 32.54
CA ASP A 118 20.01 -27.27 33.94
C ASP A 118 19.69 -25.98 34.72
N ILE A 119 18.95 -26.08 35.84
CA ILE A 119 18.58 -24.92 36.67
C ILE A 119 19.54 -24.78 37.86
N ALA A 120 19.85 -25.87 38.56
CA ALA A 120 20.71 -25.84 39.75
C ALA A 120 21.28 -27.21 40.13
N LEU A 121 22.39 -27.22 40.88
CA LEU A 121 22.93 -28.40 41.54
C LEU A 121 22.37 -28.52 42.96
N VAL A 122 21.36 -29.37 43.15
CA VAL A 122 20.72 -29.61 44.44
C VAL A 122 20.80 -31.09 44.78
N ASP A 123 21.48 -31.41 45.89
CA ASP A 123 21.60 -32.79 46.38
C ASP A 123 20.40 -33.16 47.27
N GLY A 124 19.91 -34.39 47.15
CA GLY A 124 18.88 -34.92 48.04
C GLY A 124 17.49 -34.28 47.92
N VAL A 125 17.07 -33.86 46.73
CA VAL A 125 15.69 -33.37 46.47
C VAL A 125 14.66 -34.46 46.75
N LYS A 126 13.69 -34.15 47.61
CA LYS A 126 12.60 -35.07 48.01
C LYS A 126 11.21 -34.60 47.56
N ALA A 127 11.01 -33.30 47.38
CA ALA A 127 9.74 -32.74 46.92
C ALA A 127 9.99 -31.57 45.96
N LEU A 128 9.10 -31.42 44.97
CA LEU A 128 9.13 -30.36 43.96
C LEU A 128 7.71 -29.83 43.73
N ALA A 129 7.56 -28.51 43.60
CA ALA A 129 6.36 -27.87 43.09
C ALA A 129 6.72 -26.67 42.20
N TRP A 130 5.91 -26.42 41.18
CA TRP A 130 6.09 -25.31 40.25
C TRP A 130 4.84 -24.42 40.33
N VAL A 131 5.05 -23.13 40.63
CA VAL A 131 4.01 -22.09 40.64
C VAL A 131 4.57 -20.82 39.98
N GLY A 132 3.88 -20.28 38.97
CA GLY A 132 4.36 -19.14 38.18
C GLY A 132 5.74 -19.41 37.56
N ASP A 133 6.69 -18.52 37.82
CA ASP A 133 8.09 -18.63 37.38
C ASP A 133 9.03 -19.19 38.47
N SER A 134 8.43 -19.82 39.50
CA SER A 134 9.14 -20.30 40.69
C SER A 134 9.03 -21.81 40.86
N VAL A 135 10.15 -22.46 41.13
CA VAL A 135 10.26 -23.90 41.46
C VAL A 135 10.68 -24.05 42.93
N PHE A 136 9.75 -24.56 43.75
CA PHE A 136 9.98 -24.87 45.15
C PHE A 136 10.59 -26.26 45.29
N VAL A 137 11.72 -26.34 45.99
CA VAL A 137 12.50 -27.56 46.18
C VAL A 137 12.61 -27.87 47.67
N GLY A 138 12.15 -29.07 48.06
CA GLY A 138 12.32 -29.59 49.41
C GLY A 138 13.46 -30.60 49.48
N THR A 139 14.46 -30.35 50.32
CA THR A 139 15.58 -31.26 50.62
C THR A 139 15.56 -31.71 52.09
N ALA A 140 16.37 -32.71 52.45
CA ALA A 140 16.48 -33.12 53.85
C ALA A 140 16.95 -32.00 54.79
N SER A 141 17.60 -30.95 54.28
CA SER A 141 18.14 -29.82 55.03
C SER A 141 17.24 -28.59 55.06
N GLY A 142 16.19 -28.51 54.24
CA GLY A 142 15.37 -27.29 54.13
C GLY A 142 14.52 -27.18 52.87
N TYR A 143 13.81 -26.05 52.75
CA TYR A 143 13.15 -25.64 51.51
C TYR A 143 13.93 -24.51 50.86
N SER A 144 14.06 -24.60 49.53
CA SER A 144 14.71 -23.61 48.70
C SER A 144 13.80 -23.28 47.52
N LEU A 145 13.87 -22.04 47.04
CA LEU A 145 13.12 -21.51 45.92
C LEU A 145 14.09 -21.23 44.78
N PHE A 146 13.79 -21.71 43.57
CA PHE A 146 14.57 -21.43 42.38
C PHE A 146 13.69 -20.72 41.35
N SER A 147 14.13 -19.55 40.86
CA SER A 147 13.47 -18.89 39.74
C SER A 147 13.84 -19.60 38.43
N THR A 148 12.86 -19.78 37.54
CA THR A 148 13.06 -20.37 36.21
C THR A 148 13.77 -19.42 35.23
N THR A 149 13.81 -18.11 35.52
CA THR A 149 14.45 -17.09 34.67
C THR A 149 15.91 -16.83 35.05
N ASN A 150 16.19 -16.72 36.36
CA ASN A 150 17.48 -16.19 36.83
C ASN A 150 18.42 -17.28 37.42
N ALA A 151 17.94 -18.53 37.51
CA ALA A 151 18.66 -19.69 38.11
C ALA A 151 19.22 -19.50 39.53
N GLN A 152 19.03 -18.33 40.17
CA GLN A 152 19.38 -18.08 41.55
C GLN A 152 18.43 -18.83 42.49
N GLY A 153 19.01 -19.63 43.37
CA GLY A 153 18.32 -20.32 44.44
C GLY A 153 18.38 -19.53 45.74
N VAL A 154 17.22 -19.30 46.37
CA VAL A 154 17.09 -18.71 47.70
C VAL A 154 16.63 -19.78 48.67
N ASP A 155 17.40 -20.02 49.74
CA ASP A 155 16.95 -20.90 50.83
C ASP A 155 15.85 -20.19 51.64
N LEU A 156 14.66 -20.77 51.69
CA LEU A 156 13.52 -20.23 52.43
C LEU A 156 13.67 -20.48 53.93
N PHE A 157 13.95 -21.72 54.32
CA PHE A 157 14.29 -22.08 55.70
C PHE A 157 14.92 -23.48 55.79
N THR A 158 15.78 -23.66 56.79
CA THR A 158 16.43 -24.93 57.11
C THR A 158 15.58 -25.78 58.05
N LEU A 159 15.56 -27.09 57.81
CA LEU A 159 14.87 -28.07 58.63
C LEU A 159 15.82 -28.69 59.68
N PRO A 160 15.35 -28.99 60.90
CA PRO A 160 16.14 -29.71 61.90
C PRO A 160 16.49 -31.13 61.45
N GLU A 161 17.65 -31.66 61.87
CA GLU A 161 18.13 -33.00 61.49
C GLU A 161 17.15 -34.16 61.83
N SER A 162 16.24 -33.95 62.78
CA SER A 162 15.22 -34.93 63.20
C SER A 162 13.87 -34.82 62.49
N SER A 163 13.72 -33.90 61.53
CA SER A 163 12.46 -33.65 60.83
C SER A 163 12.14 -34.72 59.78
N ARG A 164 10.85 -34.93 59.51
CA ARG A 164 10.41 -35.82 58.42
C ARG A 164 10.70 -35.19 57.04
N PRO A 165 10.70 -36.00 55.96
CA PRO A 165 10.93 -35.47 54.60
C PRO A 165 10.00 -34.29 54.27
N PRO A 166 10.51 -33.20 53.69
CA PRO A 166 9.69 -32.06 53.28
C PRO A 166 8.65 -32.45 52.24
N ARG A 167 7.51 -31.78 52.25
CA ARG A 167 6.42 -31.92 51.28
C ARG A 167 5.93 -30.55 50.84
N VAL A 168 5.68 -30.41 49.55
CA VAL A 168 5.20 -29.17 48.94
C VAL A 168 3.88 -29.46 48.21
N LYS A 169 2.90 -28.57 48.32
CA LYS A 169 1.61 -28.68 47.63
C LYS A 169 1.16 -27.32 47.07
N PRO A 170 1.00 -27.16 45.75
CA PRO A 170 0.37 -25.95 45.19
C PRO A 170 -1.13 -25.94 45.47
N LEU A 171 -1.68 -24.75 45.75
CA LEU A 171 -3.11 -24.50 46.03
C LEU A 171 -3.84 -24.04 44.76
N SER A 172 -5.15 -24.27 44.67
CA SER A 172 -5.94 -24.06 43.43
C SER A 172 -6.27 -22.59 43.10
N GLY A 173 -5.55 -21.64 43.70
CA GLY A 173 -5.64 -20.20 43.44
C GLY A 173 -4.55 -19.65 42.53
N GLY A 174 -3.72 -20.52 41.95
CA GLY A 174 -2.73 -20.15 40.92
C GLY A 174 -1.39 -19.64 41.47
N GLU A 175 -1.36 -18.94 42.60
CA GLU A 175 -0.14 -18.26 43.09
C GLU A 175 0.34 -18.64 44.50
N GLU A 176 -0.29 -19.63 45.15
CA GLU A 176 0.03 -20.04 46.52
C GLU A 176 0.55 -21.49 46.61
N VAL A 177 1.53 -21.70 47.49
CA VAL A 177 2.16 -22.99 47.79
C VAL A 177 2.12 -23.26 49.28
N MET A 178 1.68 -24.46 49.67
CA MET A 178 1.76 -24.93 51.05
C MET A 178 3.04 -25.75 51.27
N LEU A 179 3.90 -25.27 52.16
CA LEU A 179 5.12 -25.92 52.64
C LEU A 179 4.82 -26.65 53.96
N LEU A 180 5.04 -27.95 54.00
CA LEU A 180 4.71 -28.76 55.18
C LEU A 180 5.95 -29.08 56.02
N VAL A 181 5.93 -28.73 57.30
CA VAL A 181 6.94 -29.10 58.28
C VAL A 181 6.26 -29.91 59.38
N ASP A 182 6.48 -31.21 59.38
CA ASP A 182 5.80 -32.17 60.26
C ASP A 182 4.26 -32.05 60.21
N ASN A 183 3.63 -31.38 61.19
CA ASN A 183 2.18 -31.15 61.23
C ASN A 183 1.78 -29.69 60.98
N VAL A 184 2.71 -28.82 60.57
CA VAL A 184 2.45 -27.41 60.28
C VAL A 184 2.55 -27.16 58.77
N GLY A 185 1.50 -26.62 58.17
CA GLY A 185 1.47 -26.14 56.80
C GLY A 185 1.60 -24.62 56.75
N VAL A 186 2.70 -24.11 56.19
CA VAL A 186 2.89 -22.68 55.93
C VAL A 186 2.49 -22.41 54.48
N VAL A 187 1.53 -21.50 54.27
CA VAL A 187 1.17 -21.05 52.92
C VAL A 187 2.08 -19.89 52.55
N VAL A 188 2.73 -19.99 51.41
CA VAL A 188 3.60 -18.96 50.83
C VAL A 188 3.11 -18.59 49.44
N ASP A 189 3.42 -17.38 49.00
CA ASP A 189 3.20 -16.95 47.62
C ASP A 189 4.28 -17.44 46.65
N ARG A 190 4.13 -17.06 45.38
CA ARG A 190 5.10 -17.30 44.30
C ARG A 190 6.53 -16.83 44.59
N SER A 191 6.71 -15.86 45.49
CA SER A 191 8.02 -15.34 45.92
C SER A 191 8.55 -15.99 47.20
N GLY A 192 7.80 -16.91 47.81
CA GLY A 192 8.17 -17.59 49.04
C GLY A 192 7.84 -16.80 50.32
N HIS A 193 7.12 -15.68 50.21
CA HIS A 193 6.66 -14.94 51.38
C HIS A 193 5.41 -15.62 51.98
N PRO A 194 5.32 -15.78 53.31
CA PRO A 194 4.16 -16.40 53.94
C PRO A 194 2.90 -15.53 53.77
N ILE A 195 1.87 -16.09 53.11
CA ILE A 195 0.56 -15.45 52.93
C ILE A 195 -0.48 -16.18 53.78
N GLY A 196 -1.05 -15.47 54.75
CA GLY A 196 -2.15 -15.95 55.58
C GLY A 196 -1.73 -16.80 56.79
N SER A 197 -2.70 -17.48 57.38
CA SER A 197 -2.56 -18.25 58.61
C SER A 197 -1.87 -19.59 58.36
N SER A 198 -0.86 -19.95 59.17
CA SER A 198 -0.31 -21.30 59.18
C SER A 198 -1.36 -22.32 59.61
N PHE A 199 -1.47 -23.43 58.88
CA PHE A 199 -2.33 -24.54 59.24
C PHE A 199 -1.61 -25.44 60.24
N VAL A 200 -2.18 -25.64 61.42
CA VAL A 200 -1.70 -26.64 62.38
C VAL A 200 -2.62 -27.84 62.28
N PHE A 201 -2.13 -28.91 61.69
CA PHE A 201 -2.89 -30.14 61.53
C PHE A 201 -2.80 -30.99 62.81
N ASN A 202 -3.93 -31.61 63.18
CA ASN A 202 -4.01 -32.49 64.35
C ASN A 202 -3.16 -33.76 64.20
N THR A 203 -2.94 -34.20 62.96
CA THR A 203 -2.07 -35.32 62.60
C THR A 203 -1.10 -34.88 61.52
N THR A 204 0.04 -35.56 61.38
CA THR A 204 0.96 -35.29 60.27
C THR A 204 0.32 -35.73 58.95
N PRO A 205 0.07 -34.83 57.99
CA PRO A 205 -0.59 -35.16 56.73
C PRO A 205 0.17 -36.18 55.87
N ASP A 206 -0.50 -37.27 55.49
CA ASP A 206 -0.06 -38.16 54.41
C ASP A 206 -0.44 -37.62 53.02
N CYS A 207 -1.52 -36.84 52.91
CA CYS A 207 -1.92 -36.15 51.68
C CYS A 207 -2.77 -34.93 52.01
N ILE A 208 -2.68 -33.90 51.15
CA ILE A 208 -3.45 -32.67 51.26
C ILE A 208 -4.13 -32.42 49.90
N ALA A 209 -5.43 -32.22 49.94
CA ALA A 209 -6.27 -31.87 48.79
C ALA A 209 -7.10 -30.63 49.12
N GLU A 210 -7.42 -29.85 48.10
CA GLU A 210 -8.23 -28.64 48.26
C GLU A 210 -9.58 -28.83 47.53
N VAL A 211 -10.66 -28.38 48.17
CA VAL A 211 -12.01 -28.25 47.61
C VAL A 211 -12.57 -26.93 48.11
N PHE A 212 -12.29 -25.83 47.40
CA PHE A 212 -12.65 -24.49 47.85
C PHE A 212 -14.13 -24.41 48.32
N PRO A 213 -14.41 -23.90 49.54
CA PRO A 213 -13.51 -23.17 50.46
C PRO A 213 -12.79 -24.02 51.53
N TYR A 214 -12.67 -25.34 51.34
CA TYR A 214 -12.15 -26.31 52.32
C TYR A 214 -10.81 -26.93 51.91
N VAL A 215 -10.00 -27.31 52.91
CA VAL A 215 -8.77 -28.09 52.79
C VAL A 215 -9.00 -29.45 53.44
N VAL A 216 -8.75 -30.53 52.71
CA VAL A 216 -8.95 -31.91 53.16
C VAL A 216 -7.60 -32.58 53.35
N VAL A 217 -7.38 -33.15 54.53
CA VAL A 217 -6.12 -33.74 54.98
C VAL A 217 -6.33 -35.20 55.31
N THR A 218 -5.47 -36.10 54.81
CA THR A 218 -5.53 -37.53 55.17
C THR A 218 -4.33 -37.90 56.03
N GLY A 219 -4.54 -38.62 57.14
CA GLY A 219 -3.48 -39.11 58.03
C GLY A 219 -4.00 -40.08 59.09
N ASP A 220 -3.18 -41.02 59.56
CA ASP A 220 -3.48 -41.97 60.65
C ASP A 220 -4.86 -42.67 60.53
N SER A 221 -5.19 -43.13 59.32
CA SER A 221 -6.45 -43.81 58.99
C SER A 221 -7.73 -42.94 59.07
N LYS A 222 -7.60 -41.60 58.99
CA LYS A 222 -8.71 -40.63 58.98
C LYS A 222 -8.51 -39.53 57.93
N VAL A 223 -9.59 -38.82 57.63
CA VAL A 223 -9.68 -37.66 56.74
C VAL A 223 -10.20 -36.48 57.53
N ASP A 224 -9.36 -35.49 57.78
CA ASP A 224 -9.72 -34.25 58.44
C ASP A 224 -10.11 -33.17 57.41
N VAL A 225 -11.16 -32.40 57.69
CA VAL A 225 -11.60 -31.27 56.86
C VAL A 225 -11.35 -29.98 57.63
N TYR A 226 -10.60 -29.06 57.04
CA TYR A 226 -10.27 -27.74 57.56
C TYR A 226 -10.87 -26.66 56.66
N ARG A 227 -11.19 -25.50 57.21
CA ARG A 227 -11.62 -24.33 56.43
C ARG A 227 -10.40 -23.56 55.94
N ARG A 228 -10.32 -23.25 54.64
CA ARG A 228 -9.14 -22.58 54.04
C ARG A 228 -8.91 -21.18 54.64
N ARG A 229 -9.98 -20.40 54.84
CA ARG A 229 -9.89 -18.99 55.24
C ARG A 229 -9.25 -18.75 56.61
N ASN A 230 -9.46 -19.66 57.57
CA ASN A 230 -9.08 -19.47 58.97
C ASN A 230 -8.34 -20.67 59.59
N GLY A 231 -8.11 -21.74 58.82
CA GLY A 231 -7.42 -22.94 59.30
C GLY A 231 -8.16 -23.74 60.36
N THR A 232 -9.45 -23.46 60.62
CA THR A 232 -10.21 -24.16 61.65
C THR A 232 -10.52 -25.59 61.22
N HIS A 233 -10.19 -26.57 62.08
CA HIS A 233 -10.64 -27.95 61.93
C HIS A 233 -12.16 -28.01 62.06
N LEU A 234 -12.83 -28.52 61.03
CA LEU A 234 -14.29 -28.68 61.03
C LEU A 234 -14.66 -30.08 61.50
N GLN A 235 -14.01 -31.12 60.95
CA GLN A 235 -14.40 -32.51 61.23
C GLN A 235 -13.30 -33.53 60.90
N ALA A 236 -13.32 -34.66 61.60
CA ALA A 236 -12.51 -35.85 61.33
C ALA A 236 -13.38 -37.03 60.87
N ILE A 237 -13.10 -37.61 59.70
CA ILE A 237 -13.85 -38.70 59.08
C ILE A 237 -12.97 -39.96 59.03
N PRO A 238 -13.31 -41.06 59.71
CA PRO A 238 -12.53 -42.29 59.61
C PRO A 238 -12.67 -42.96 58.23
N PHE A 239 -11.61 -43.60 57.72
CA PHE A 239 -11.74 -44.41 56.50
C PHE A 239 -12.68 -45.59 56.74
N ALA A 240 -13.69 -45.71 55.90
CA ALA A 240 -14.64 -46.81 55.97
C ALA A 240 -14.02 -48.14 55.49
N ARG A 241 -14.33 -49.24 56.20
CA ARG A 241 -14.13 -50.61 55.68
C ARG A 241 -15.04 -50.84 54.46
N PRO A 242 -14.69 -51.75 53.54
CA PRO A 242 -15.49 -52.00 52.33
C PRO A 242 -16.92 -52.33 52.72
N GLY A 243 -17.89 -51.49 52.32
CA GLY A 243 -19.32 -51.72 52.54
C GLY A 243 -20.02 -50.89 53.61
N THR A 244 -19.34 -49.98 54.32
CA THR A 244 -20.00 -49.03 55.25
C THR A 244 -19.33 -47.65 55.23
N GLY A 245 -19.49 -46.91 54.12
CA GLY A 245 -19.06 -45.52 53.99
C GLY A 245 -20.03 -44.58 54.72
N GLY A 246 -19.59 -43.95 55.81
CA GLY A 246 -20.35 -42.88 56.46
C GLY A 246 -20.52 -41.68 55.53
N LEU A 247 -21.76 -41.31 55.25
CA LEU A 247 -22.15 -40.08 54.53
C LEU A 247 -22.19 -38.94 55.56
N ILE A 248 -21.35 -37.91 55.41
CA ILE A 248 -21.43 -36.75 56.30
C ILE A 248 -21.45 -35.47 55.46
N VAL A 249 -22.43 -34.62 55.78
CA VAL A 249 -22.70 -33.31 55.18
C VAL A 249 -21.99 -32.26 56.03
N ALA A 250 -21.05 -31.52 55.46
CA ALA A 250 -20.59 -30.29 56.08
C ALA A 250 -21.63 -29.20 55.78
N SER A 251 -22.46 -28.86 56.76
CA SER A 251 -23.49 -27.82 56.67
C SER A 251 -22.97 -26.51 57.26
N GLU A 252 -23.23 -25.40 56.57
CA GLU A 252 -23.06 -24.06 57.15
C GLU A 252 -24.25 -23.74 58.08
N ASP A 253 -23.97 -23.25 59.29
CA ASP A 253 -24.97 -22.60 60.16
C ASP A 253 -25.41 -21.20 59.63
N ALA A 254 -25.10 -20.85 58.37
CA ALA A 254 -25.37 -19.53 57.82
C ALA A 254 -25.76 -19.56 56.32
N GLY A 255 -26.78 -20.34 55.96
CA GLY A 255 -27.73 -19.99 54.90
C GLY A 255 -27.25 -19.81 53.44
N ILE A 256 -25.97 -20.08 53.10
CA ILE A 256 -25.50 -19.99 51.71
C ILE A 256 -25.15 -21.40 51.23
N GLY A 257 -26.05 -21.97 50.42
CA GLY A 257 -26.05 -23.36 49.97
C GLY A 257 -24.73 -23.85 49.35
N SER A 258 -23.84 -24.36 50.18
CA SER A 258 -22.59 -25.01 49.78
C SER A 258 -22.37 -26.31 50.56
N ASP A 259 -23.42 -27.12 50.68
CA ASP A 259 -23.32 -28.46 51.23
C ASP A 259 -22.37 -29.30 50.37
N VAL A 260 -21.21 -29.66 50.95
CA VAL A 260 -20.26 -30.59 50.34
C VAL A 260 -20.45 -31.96 50.99
N VAL A 261 -20.70 -32.98 50.18
CA VAL A 261 -20.79 -34.37 50.61
C VAL A 261 -19.44 -35.02 50.38
N VAL A 262 -18.75 -35.38 51.47
CA VAL A 262 -17.45 -36.08 51.40
C VAL A 262 -17.67 -37.56 51.70
N VAL A 263 -17.23 -38.44 50.78
CA VAL A 263 -17.29 -39.89 50.89
C VAL A 263 -15.87 -40.45 50.89
N ALA A 264 -15.40 -40.95 52.03
CA ALA A 264 -14.08 -41.56 52.16
C ALA A 264 -14.16 -43.09 52.14
N THR A 265 -13.58 -43.73 51.12
CA THR A 265 -13.34 -45.18 51.06
C THR A 265 -11.92 -45.51 51.54
N ALA A 266 -11.62 -46.78 51.75
CA ALA A 266 -10.28 -47.24 52.14
C ALA A 266 -9.15 -46.87 51.14
N TYR A 267 -9.49 -46.44 49.92
CA TYR A 267 -8.53 -46.14 48.87
C TYR A 267 -8.79 -44.81 48.13
N LYS A 268 -9.94 -44.14 48.37
CA LYS A 268 -10.30 -42.91 47.64
C LYS A 268 -11.27 -42.03 48.42
N VAL A 269 -11.12 -40.71 48.32
CA VAL A 269 -12.06 -39.73 48.86
C VAL A 269 -12.79 -39.05 47.70
N PHE A 270 -14.13 -38.99 47.76
CA PHE A 270 -14.99 -38.31 46.79
C PHE A 270 -15.66 -37.09 47.44
N CYS A 271 -15.78 -35.99 46.72
CA CYS A 271 -16.46 -34.78 47.20
C CYS A 271 -17.52 -34.35 46.18
N TYR A 272 -18.78 -34.19 46.60
CA TYR A 272 -19.89 -33.76 45.75
C TYR A 272 -20.46 -32.41 46.21
N ARG A 273 -20.87 -31.57 45.25
CA ARG A 273 -21.52 -30.27 45.48
C ARG A 273 -22.90 -30.25 44.79
N LYS A 274 -23.93 -29.70 45.46
CA LYS A 274 -25.27 -29.53 44.88
C LYS A 274 -25.30 -28.36 43.87
N VAL A 275 -25.93 -28.56 42.71
CA VAL A 275 -26.10 -27.55 41.64
C VAL A 275 -27.59 -27.26 41.44
N SER A 276 -27.97 -25.98 41.26
CA SER A 276 -29.38 -25.57 41.14
C SER A 276 -30.01 -25.89 39.77
N ALA A 277 -31.34 -26.02 39.72
CA ALA A 277 -32.13 -26.28 38.51
C ALA A 277 -31.84 -25.27 37.37
N VAL A 278 -31.71 -23.99 37.73
CA VAL A 278 -31.38 -22.91 36.80
C VAL A 278 -29.98 -23.08 36.20
N GLU A 279 -28.99 -23.51 36.98
CA GLU A 279 -27.63 -23.75 36.46
C GLU A 279 -27.56 -25.00 35.57
N GLN A 280 -28.45 -25.97 35.77
CA GLN A 280 -28.57 -27.14 34.88
C GLN A 280 -29.15 -26.76 33.52
N ILE A 281 -30.23 -25.96 33.50
CA ILE A 281 -30.79 -25.43 32.24
C ILE A 281 -29.77 -24.55 31.52
N LYS A 282 -29.12 -23.62 32.23
CA LYS A 282 -28.08 -22.76 31.63
C LYS A 282 -26.90 -23.56 31.07
N ALA A 283 -26.50 -24.65 31.72
CA ALA A 283 -25.44 -25.51 31.22
C ALA A 283 -25.84 -26.21 29.91
N LEU A 284 -27.11 -26.60 29.76
CA LEU A 284 -27.63 -27.17 28.51
C LEU A 284 -27.75 -26.12 27.40
N LEU A 285 -28.18 -24.90 27.73
CA LEU A 285 -28.22 -23.78 26.80
C LEU A 285 -26.82 -23.41 26.29
N ARG A 286 -25.82 -23.34 27.18
CA ARG A 286 -24.40 -23.14 26.81
C ARG A 286 -23.84 -24.24 25.91
N ARG A 287 -24.41 -25.44 25.96
CA ARG A 287 -24.02 -26.58 25.11
C ARG A 287 -24.84 -26.68 23.82
N LYS A 288 -25.74 -25.70 23.55
CA LYS A 288 -26.66 -25.67 22.42
C LYS A 288 -27.61 -26.89 22.35
N SER A 289 -27.83 -27.60 23.47
CA SER A 289 -28.76 -28.74 23.56
C SER A 289 -30.19 -28.25 23.80
N TYR A 290 -30.78 -27.54 22.84
CA TYR A 290 -32.06 -26.84 23.01
C TYR A 290 -33.24 -27.76 23.34
N ALA A 291 -33.32 -28.93 22.70
CA ALA A 291 -34.41 -29.89 22.93
C ALA A 291 -34.38 -30.47 24.36
N GLU A 292 -33.18 -30.76 24.86
CA GLU A 292 -32.98 -31.24 26.23
C GLU A 292 -33.27 -30.12 27.24
N ALA A 293 -32.82 -28.89 26.97
CA ALA A 293 -33.11 -27.74 27.82
C ALA A 293 -34.63 -27.45 27.91
N ILE A 294 -35.37 -27.58 26.81
CA ILE A 294 -36.83 -27.44 26.79
C ILE A 294 -37.50 -28.56 27.59
N SER A 295 -37.08 -29.82 27.39
CA SER A 295 -37.63 -30.96 28.15
C SER A 295 -37.43 -30.78 29.65
N LEU A 296 -36.24 -30.30 30.05
CA LEU A 296 -35.86 -30.13 31.44
C LEU A 296 -36.55 -28.89 32.06
N LEU A 297 -36.81 -27.85 31.27
CA LEU A 297 -37.65 -26.72 31.67
C LEU A 297 -39.12 -27.15 31.92
N GLN A 298 -39.68 -28.00 31.05
CA GLN A 298 -41.03 -28.54 31.19
C GLN A 298 -41.16 -29.48 32.40
N GLU A 299 -40.12 -30.28 32.69
CA GLU A 299 -40.06 -31.10 33.91
C GLU A 299 -40.03 -30.24 35.18
N PHE A 300 -39.19 -29.21 35.23
CA PHE A 300 -39.13 -28.31 36.39
C PHE A 300 -40.36 -27.40 36.54
N GLU A 301 -41.05 -27.10 35.45
CA GLU A 301 -42.37 -26.46 35.46
C GLU A 301 -43.42 -27.38 36.09
N ALA A 302 -43.43 -28.67 35.71
CA ALA A 302 -44.33 -29.67 36.27
C ALA A 302 -44.08 -29.93 37.77
N ASP A 303 -42.82 -29.85 38.21
CA ASP A 303 -42.40 -30.01 39.60
C ASP A 303 -42.53 -28.72 40.45
N GLY A 304 -42.83 -27.57 39.82
CA GLY A 304 -43.03 -26.29 40.50
C GLY A 304 -41.76 -25.65 41.07
N GLU A 305 -40.58 -26.06 40.61
CA GLU A 305 -39.29 -25.54 41.08
C GLU A 305 -38.92 -24.17 40.48
N ILE A 306 -39.61 -23.74 39.41
CA ILE A 306 -39.33 -22.51 38.65
C ILE A 306 -40.61 -21.64 38.53
N SER A 307 -40.48 -20.32 38.64
CA SER A 307 -41.61 -19.37 38.53
C SER A 307 -41.99 -19.07 37.08
N ASN A 308 -43.27 -18.76 36.81
CA ASN A 308 -43.76 -18.41 35.46
C ASN A 308 -42.98 -17.26 34.79
N ASP A 309 -42.55 -16.25 35.55
CA ASP A 309 -41.73 -15.15 35.03
C ASP A 309 -40.37 -15.63 34.50
N MET A 310 -39.81 -16.67 35.12
CA MET A 310 -38.54 -17.28 34.72
C MET A 310 -38.72 -18.18 33.50
N ILE A 311 -39.89 -18.82 33.35
CA ILE A 311 -40.23 -19.63 32.16
C ILE A 311 -40.38 -18.72 30.94
N SER A 312 -41.11 -17.61 31.08
CA SER A 312 -41.23 -16.57 30.04
C SER A 312 -39.87 -16.03 29.62
N PHE A 313 -38.98 -15.79 30.60
CA PHE A 313 -37.61 -15.35 30.35
C PHE A 313 -36.76 -16.41 29.64
N VAL A 314 -36.86 -17.69 30.01
CA VAL A 314 -36.13 -18.78 29.32
C VAL A 314 -36.62 -18.94 27.88
N HIS A 315 -37.93 -18.78 27.61
CA HIS A 315 -38.44 -18.76 26.24
C HIS A 315 -37.94 -17.58 25.42
N ALA A 316 -37.82 -16.38 26.02
CA ALA A 316 -37.18 -15.25 25.35
C ALA A 316 -35.70 -15.52 25.05
N GLN A 317 -34.95 -16.09 26.01
CA GLN A 317 -33.56 -16.49 25.81
C GLN A 317 -33.40 -17.55 24.72
N LEU A 318 -34.29 -18.55 24.70
CA LEU A 318 -34.30 -19.57 23.66
C LEU A 318 -34.64 -18.96 22.29
N GLY A 319 -35.60 -18.04 22.25
CA GLY A 319 -35.97 -17.28 21.05
C GLY A 319 -34.77 -16.54 20.48
N PHE A 320 -34.01 -15.83 21.31
CA PHE A 320 -32.78 -15.16 20.89
C PHE A 320 -31.70 -16.14 20.44
N LEU A 321 -31.42 -17.19 21.19
CA LEU A 321 -30.41 -18.20 20.82
C LEU A 321 -30.75 -18.91 19.51
N LEU A 322 -32.02 -19.27 19.30
CA LEU A 322 -32.47 -19.87 18.05
C LEU A 322 -32.48 -18.87 16.90
N PHE A 323 -32.75 -17.60 17.18
CA PHE A 323 -32.65 -16.52 16.19
C PHE A 323 -31.19 -16.34 15.74
N PHE A 324 -30.27 -16.38 16.70
CA PHE A 324 -28.83 -16.34 16.49
C PHE A 324 -28.29 -17.55 15.73
N ASP A 325 -28.86 -18.73 15.96
CA ASP A 325 -28.61 -19.95 15.18
C ASP A 325 -29.44 -20.01 13.87
N LEU A 326 -30.06 -18.89 13.46
CA LEU A 326 -30.85 -18.72 12.22
C LEU A 326 -32.05 -19.67 12.05
N ARG A 327 -32.57 -20.22 13.14
CA ARG A 327 -33.81 -20.99 13.16
C ARG A 327 -34.99 -20.05 13.38
N PHE A 328 -35.21 -19.16 12.42
CA PHE A 328 -36.17 -18.04 12.52
C PHE A 328 -37.60 -18.49 12.88
N GLU A 329 -38.09 -19.58 12.29
CA GLU A 329 -39.43 -20.11 12.59
C GLU A 329 -39.53 -20.54 14.05
N ASP A 330 -38.55 -21.31 14.53
CA ASP A 330 -38.49 -21.79 15.92
C ASP A 330 -38.30 -20.63 16.91
N ALA A 331 -37.45 -19.67 16.55
CA ALA A 331 -37.20 -18.47 17.33
C ALA A 331 -38.47 -17.63 17.52
N VAL A 332 -39.21 -17.36 16.44
CA VAL A 332 -40.48 -16.61 16.48
C VAL A 332 -41.52 -17.38 17.29
N ASN A 333 -41.60 -18.71 17.13
CA ASN A 333 -42.49 -19.55 17.93
C ASN A 333 -42.18 -19.46 19.43
N HIS A 334 -40.90 -19.40 19.83
CA HIS A 334 -40.51 -19.22 21.23
C HIS A 334 -40.70 -17.80 21.75
N PHE A 335 -40.52 -16.77 20.91
CA PHE A 335 -40.87 -15.39 21.28
C PHE A 335 -42.38 -15.22 21.52
N LEU A 336 -43.23 -15.89 20.73
CA LEU A 336 -44.68 -15.88 20.93
C LEU A 336 -45.13 -16.56 22.24
N LEU A 337 -44.33 -17.49 22.76
CA LEU A 337 -44.56 -18.16 24.05
C LEU A 337 -44.05 -17.35 25.25
N SER A 338 -43.31 -16.26 25.01
CA SER A 338 -42.82 -15.36 26.04
C SER A 338 -43.74 -14.14 26.20
N GLU A 339 -44.22 -13.91 27.41
CA GLU A 339 -44.96 -12.69 27.76
C GLU A 339 -44.05 -11.45 27.86
N THR A 340 -42.72 -11.64 27.94
CA THR A 340 -41.76 -10.54 28.15
C THR A 340 -41.38 -9.77 26.87
N MET A 341 -41.58 -10.36 25.68
CA MET A 341 -41.14 -9.75 24.41
C MET A 341 -41.99 -10.23 23.24
N GLN A 342 -42.53 -9.29 22.45
CA GLN A 342 -43.42 -9.61 21.34
C GLN A 342 -42.68 -9.50 19.98
N PRO A 343 -42.89 -10.43 19.02
CA PRO A 343 -42.18 -10.39 17.72
C PRO A 343 -42.32 -9.08 16.94
N ALA A 344 -43.47 -8.41 17.06
CA ALA A 344 -43.75 -7.12 16.41
C ALA A 344 -42.85 -5.97 16.90
N GLU A 345 -42.20 -6.12 18.05
CA GLU A 345 -41.28 -5.12 18.61
C GLU A 345 -39.88 -5.23 17.99
N ILE A 346 -39.48 -6.44 17.57
CA ILE A 346 -38.20 -6.70 16.90
C ILE A 346 -38.34 -6.55 15.37
N PHE A 347 -39.50 -6.93 14.84
CA PHE A 347 -39.81 -6.84 13.41
C PHE A 347 -41.06 -6.00 13.18
N PRO A 348 -40.92 -4.71 12.80
CA PRO A 348 -42.04 -3.80 12.60
C PRO A 348 -43.03 -4.24 11.51
N PHE A 349 -42.62 -5.15 10.62
CA PHE A 349 -43.42 -5.72 9.52
C PHE A 349 -44.18 -7.00 9.91
N ILE A 350 -43.89 -7.60 11.07
CA ILE A 350 -44.64 -8.75 11.58
C ILE A 350 -45.87 -8.22 12.30
N MET A 351 -47.03 -8.33 11.65
CA MET A 351 -48.33 -7.95 12.22
C MET A 351 -48.60 -8.69 13.54
N ARG A 352 -49.35 -8.05 14.45
CA ARG A 352 -49.75 -8.56 15.77
C ARG A 352 -50.56 -9.87 15.76
N ASP A 353 -50.86 -10.43 14.59
CA ASP A 353 -51.72 -11.60 14.44
C ASP A 353 -50.92 -12.84 13.95
N PRO A 354 -50.66 -13.84 14.82
CA PRO A 354 -49.76 -14.96 14.54
C PRO A 354 -50.27 -15.96 13.48
N ASN A 355 -51.51 -15.83 13.02
CA ASN A 355 -52.09 -16.72 12.00
C ASN A 355 -51.94 -16.20 10.56
N CYS A 356 -51.47 -14.96 10.35
CA CYS A 356 -51.41 -14.35 9.01
C CYS A 356 -49.98 -14.23 8.45
N TRP A 357 -48.94 -14.31 9.29
CA TRP A 357 -47.55 -14.05 8.86
C TRP A 357 -46.97 -15.18 7.99
N SER A 358 -47.43 -16.42 8.15
CA SER A 358 -46.98 -17.59 7.39
C SER A 358 -47.32 -17.52 5.89
N ASP A 359 -48.25 -16.64 5.51
CA ASP A 359 -48.78 -16.49 4.14
C ASP A 359 -48.35 -15.16 3.48
N LEU A 360 -47.88 -14.17 4.25
CA LEU A 360 -47.57 -12.80 3.77
C LEU A 360 -46.08 -12.54 3.54
N VAL A 361 -45.18 -13.23 4.24
CA VAL A 361 -43.73 -13.14 3.96
C VAL A 361 -43.42 -14.12 2.82
N PRO A 362 -42.87 -13.67 1.66
CA PRO A 362 -42.56 -14.59 0.58
C PRO A 362 -41.48 -15.55 1.07
N ARG A 363 -41.88 -16.80 1.38
CA ARG A 363 -41.06 -17.87 1.97
C ARG A 363 -39.75 -18.19 1.23
N LYS A 364 -39.58 -17.67 0.01
CA LYS A 364 -38.37 -17.84 -0.81
C LYS A 364 -37.44 -16.63 -0.85
N ARG A 365 -37.89 -15.45 -0.41
CA ARG A 365 -37.15 -14.17 -0.56
C ARG A 365 -36.23 -13.87 0.62
N TYR A 366 -36.57 -14.34 1.82
CA TYR A 366 -35.83 -14.05 3.05
C TYR A 366 -35.19 -15.30 3.71
N TRP A 367 -35.62 -16.51 3.36
CA TRP A 367 -35.23 -17.75 4.05
C TRP A 367 -34.06 -18.52 3.39
N GLY A 368 -33.47 -17.99 2.32
CA GLY A 368 -32.29 -18.58 1.68
C GLY A 368 -30.94 -18.03 2.16
N LEU A 369 -30.93 -17.19 3.20
CA LEU A 369 -29.70 -16.60 3.74
C LEU A 369 -28.83 -17.67 4.42
N HIS A 370 -27.61 -17.84 3.91
CA HIS A 370 -26.62 -18.80 4.42
C HIS A 370 -26.12 -18.45 5.84
N ALA A 371 -25.73 -19.48 6.61
CA ALA A 371 -25.17 -19.31 7.95
C ALA A 371 -23.99 -18.30 8.01
N PRO A 372 -23.88 -17.51 9.10
CA PRO A 372 -22.81 -16.53 9.26
C PRO A 372 -21.45 -17.23 9.40
N PRO A 373 -20.35 -16.54 9.06
CA PRO A 373 -19.04 -16.95 9.55
C PRO A 373 -18.97 -16.80 11.08
N LYS A 374 -18.05 -17.55 11.70
CA LYS A 374 -17.85 -17.71 13.15
C LYS A 374 -17.81 -16.45 14.05
N PRO A 375 -17.48 -15.20 13.62
CA PRO A 375 -17.47 -14.05 14.55
C PRO A 375 -18.83 -13.64 15.14
N LEU A 376 -19.97 -14.14 14.65
CA LEU A 376 -21.27 -13.85 15.28
C LEU A 376 -21.44 -14.57 16.63
N GLU A 377 -20.84 -15.75 16.80
CA GLU A 377 -20.90 -16.53 18.05
C GLU A 377 -20.25 -15.79 19.22
N GLU A 378 -19.15 -15.07 18.97
CA GLU A 378 -18.47 -14.21 19.97
C GLU A 378 -19.33 -12.99 20.35
N VAL A 379 -20.03 -12.38 19.39
CA VAL A 379 -20.95 -11.25 19.66
C VAL A 379 -22.18 -11.71 20.47
N ILE A 380 -22.62 -12.94 20.25
CA ILE A 380 -23.72 -13.57 21.00
C ILE A 380 -23.28 -13.91 22.42
N ASP A 381 -22.07 -14.44 22.58
CA ASP A 381 -21.49 -14.74 23.88
C ASP A 381 -21.27 -13.44 24.68
N ASP A 382 -20.74 -12.38 24.07
CA ASP A 382 -20.56 -11.07 24.71
C ASP A 382 -21.88 -10.42 25.11
N GLY A 383 -22.90 -10.48 24.25
CA GLY A 383 -24.25 -9.96 24.52
C GLY A 383 -24.98 -10.74 25.62
N LEU A 384 -24.80 -12.05 25.68
CA LEU A 384 -25.36 -12.91 26.74
C LEU A 384 -24.61 -12.76 28.06
N VAL A 385 -23.29 -12.54 28.03
CA VAL A 385 -22.45 -12.26 29.20
C VAL A 385 -22.82 -10.92 29.84
N THR A 386 -23.00 -9.87 29.04
CA THR A 386 -23.43 -8.55 29.54
C THR A 386 -24.85 -8.57 30.13
N LEU A 387 -25.79 -9.28 29.49
CA LEU A 387 -27.13 -9.50 30.03
C LEU A 387 -27.13 -10.33 31.33
N GLN A 388 -26.27 -11.35 31.42
CA GLN A 388 -26.11 -12.17 32.63
C GLN A 388 -25.47 -11.39 33.79
N GLN A 389 -24.52 -10.51 33.51
CA GLN A 389 -23.83 -9.69 34.51
C GLN A 389 -24.74 -8.59 35.08
N ALA A 390 -25.52 -7.91 34.23
CA ALA A 390 -26.47 -6.87 34.66
C ALA A 390 -27.60 -7.41 35.57
N LEU A 391 -28.06 -8.64 35.34
CA LEU A 391 -29.09 -9.31 36.14
C LEU A 391 -28.55 -9.89 37.47
N PHE A 392 -27.27 -10.27 37.52
CA PHE A 392 -26.63 -10.78 38.74
C PHE A 392 -26.44 -9.68 39.80
N LEU A 393 -26.03 -8.48 39.36
CA LEU A 393 -25.81 -7.33 40.24
C LEU A 393 -27.12 -6.78 40.84
N LYS A 394 -28.23 -6.84 40.09
CA LYS A 394 -29.56 -6.41 40.56
C LYS A 394 -30.17 -7.30 41.65
N LYS A 395 -29.71 -8.56 41.78
CA LYS A 395 -30.17 -9.52 42.81
C LYS A 395 -29.22 -9.67 44.00
N ALA A 396 -27.95 -9.28 43.87
CA ALA A 396 -26.92 -9.59 44.87
C ALA A 396 -26.67 -8.49 45.91
N GLY A 397 -27.00 -7.22 45.65
CA GLY A 397 -26.94 -6.15 46.66
C GLY A 397 -25.61 -6.03 47.42
N VAL A 398 -24.46 -6.16 46.74
CA VAL A 398 -23.13 -6.04 47.35
C VAL A 398 -22.24 -5.17 46.46
N ASP A 399 -21.66 -4.14 47.07
CA ASP A 399 -20.68 -3.22 46.53
C ASP A 399 -19.38 -3.96 46.16
N THR A 400 -19.00 -3.93 44.88
CA THR A 400 -17.61 -4.14 44.46
C THR A 400 -17.22 -3.14 43.38
N VAL A 401 -16.00 -2.64 43.51
CA VAL A 401 -15.38 -1.57 42.74
C VAL A 401 -15.15 -2.00 41.29
N VAL A 402 -16.16 -1.81 40.44
CA VAL A 402 -16.04 -1.72 38.97
C VAL A 402 -17.04 -0.65 38.52
N ASP A 403 -16.52 0.43 37.95
CA ASP A 403 -17.18 1.62 37.39
C ASP A 403 -18.61 1.95 37.90
N ASP A 404 -18.67 2.87 38.86
CA ASP A 404 -19.90 3.48 39.39
C ASP A 404 -20.79 4.15 38.31
N ASP A 405 -20.25 4.43 37.11
CA ASP A 405 -21.00 5.02 35.99
C ASP A 405 -21.95 4.04 35.30
N PHE A 406 -21.68 2.73 35.31
CA PHE A 406 -22.55 1.71 34.69
C PHE A 406 -23.62 1.18 35.66
N LEU A 407 -23.31 1.13 36.96
CA LEU A 407 -24.21 0.64 38.02
C LEU A 407 -25.34 1.62 38.34
N SER A 408 -25.20 2.88 37.96
CA SER A 408 -26.21 3.91 38.15
C SER A 408 -27.32 3.87 37.10
N ASN A 409 -27.14 3.17 35.96
CA ASN A 409 -28.13 3.05 34.87
C ASN A 409 -28.09 1.67 34.16
N PRO A 410 -28.87 0.65 34.56
CA PRO A 410 -28.97 -0.60 33.81
C PRO A 410 -29.60 -0.37 32.42
N PRO A 411 -29.15 -1.08 31.36
CA PRO A 411 -29.69 -0.91 30.01
C PRO A 411 -31.20 -1.19 30.02
N SER A 412 -31.95 -0.19 29.57
CA SER A 412 -33.38 -0.24 29.41
C SER A 412 -33.78 -1.25 28.34
N ARG A 413 -35.06 -1.65 28.33
CA ARG A 413 -35.64 -2.48 27.26
C ARG A 413 -35.37 -1.92 25.85
N ALA A 414 -35.25 -0.60 25.73
CA ALA A 414 -34.92 0.06 24.48
C ALA A 414 -33.46 -0.19 24.06
N ASP A 415 -32.52 -0.18 25.01
CA ASP A 415 -31.09 -0.40 24.74
C ASP A 415 -30.81 -1.84 24.27
N LEU A 416 -31.55 -2.81 24.82
CA LEU A 416 -31.49 -4.20 24.37
C LEU A 416 -32.08 -4.40 22.97
N LEU A 417 -33.17 -3.69 22.66
CA LEU A 417 -33.79 -3.71 21.33
C LEU A 417 -32.85 -3.10 20.29
N GLU A 418 -32.23 -1.98 20.62
CA GLU A 418 -31.26 -1.30 19.78
C GLU A 418 -30.04 -2.19 19.50
N LEU A 419 -29.50 -2.87 20.52
CA LEU A 419 -28.38 -3.79 20.36
C LEU A 419 -28.74 -4.98 19.45
N ALA A 420 -29.95 -5.53 19.60
CA ALA A 420 -30.43 -6.60 18.74
C ALA A 420 -30.54 -6.14 17.26
N ILE A 421 -31.10 -4.96 17.01
CA ILE A 421 -31.21 -4.39 15.67
C ILE A 421 -29.82 -4.15 15.05
N ARG A 422 -28.86 -3.61 15.82
CA ARG A 422 -27.47 -3.40 15.37
C ARG A 422 -26.78 -4.71 14.96
N ASN A 423 -27.01 -5.80 15.69
CA ASN A 423 -26.42 -7.10 15.37
C ASN A 423 -27.04 -7.71 14.10
N ILE A 424 -28.35 -7.53 13.88
CA ILE A 424 -29.01 -7.96 12.64
C ILE A 424 -28.46 -7.19 11.44
N ILE A 425 -28.25 -5.87 11.59
CA ILE A 425 -27.62 -5.03 10.55
C ILE A 425 -26.25 -5.60 10.18
N ARG A 426 -25.38 -5.90 11.16
CA ARG A 426 -24.05 -6.48 10.92
C ARG A 426 -24.12 -7.79 10.13
N TYR A 427 -25.05 -8.67 10.48
CA TYR A 427 -25.26 -9.94 9.78
C TYR A 427 -25.70 -9.74 8.33
N LEU A 428 -26.66 -8.84 8.09
CA LEU A 428 -27.15 -8.56 6.74
C LEU A 428 -26.08 -7.89 5.88
N CYS A 429 -25.26 -6.99 6.43
CA CYS A 429 -24.10 -6.43 5.75
C CYS A 429 -23.10 -7.52 5.33
N ALA A 430 -22.75 -8.45 6.22
CA ALA A 430 -21.85 -9.57 5.89
C ALA A 430 -22.48 -10.57 4.91
N SER A 431 -23.81 -10.70 4.91
CA SER A 431 -24.53 -11.57 3.97
C SER A 431 -24.60 -10.97 2.57
N ARG A 432 -24.67 -9.63 2.47
CA ARG A 432 -24.70 -8.87 1.23
C ARG A 432 -23.43 -9.03 0.37
N GLU A 433 -22.30 -9.38 0.99
CA GLU A 433 -21.02 -9.63 0.31
C GLU A 433 -20.92 -11.04 -0.31
N LYS A 434 -21.90 -11.93 -0.07
CA LYS A 434 -21.94 -13.29 -0.62
C LYS A 434 -22.74 -13.34 -1.92
N ASP A 435 -22.50 -14.37 -2.75
CA ASP A 435 -23.26 -14.64 -3.97
C ASP A 435 -24.69 -15.11 -3.65
N LEU A 436 -25.61 -14.14 -3.49
CA LEU A 436 -27.03 -14.37 -3.23
C LEU A 436 -27.86 -14.31 -4.52
N SER A 437 -29.01 -15.00 -4.57
CA SER A 437 -29.93 -14.86 -5.70
C SER A 437 -30.55 -13.46 -5.74
N SER A 438 -31.04 -13.03 -6.92
CA SER A 438 -31.63 -11.69 -7.07
C SER A 438 -32.80 -11.43 -6.12
N SER A 439 -33.62 -12.46 -5.85
CA SER A 439 -34.70 -12.37 -4.87
C SER A 439 -34.22 -12.26 -3.43
N GLU A 440 -33.12 -12.92 -3.06
CA GLU A 440 -32.55 -12.83 -1.72
C GLU A 440 -31.88 -11.47 -1.48
N MET A 441 -31.18 -10.94 -2.49
CA MET A 441 -30.61 -9.58 -2.45
C MET A 441 -31.68 -8.50 -2.32
N GLU A 442 -32.82 -8.65 -3.01
CA GLU A 442 -33.98 -7.77 -2.82
C GLU A 442 -34.46 -7.75 -1.37
N GLY A 443 -34.53 -8.92 -0.73
CA GLY A 443 -34.91 -9.06 0.67
C GLY A 443 -33.89 -8.42 1.63
N VAL A 444 -32.60 -8.70 1.44
CA VAL A 444 -31.52 -8.17 2.30
C VAL A 444 -31.46 -6.65 2.25
N ASP A 445 -31.42 -6.07 1.06
CA ASP A 445 -31.28 -4.61 0.90
C ASP A 445 -32.51 -3.86 1.41
N THR A 446 -33.72 -4.40 1.16
CA THR A 446 -34.97 -3.79 1.64
C THR A 446 -35.05 -3.86 3.17
N LEU A 447 -34.69 -5.00 3.79
CA LEU A 447 -34.69 -5.16 5.24
C LEU A 447 -33.64 -4.28 5.94
N LEU A 448 -32.45 -4.14 5.36
CA LEU A 448 -31.43 -3.21 5.86
C LEU A 448 -31.96 -1.78 5.94
N MET A 449 -32.70 -1.33 4.92
CA MET A 449 -33.30 0.02 4.92
C MET A 449 -34.32 0.21 6.05
N TYR A 450 -35.16 -0.79 6.33
CA TYR A 450 -36.08 -0.75 7.47
C TYR A 450 -35.36 -0.66 8.82
N LEU A 451 -34.28 -1.43 9.00
CA LEU A 451 -33.52 -1.48 10.26
C LEU A 451 -32.69 -0.21 10.47
N TYR A 452 -32.05 0.33 9.44
CA TYR A 452 -31.37 1.61 9.51
C TYR A 452 -32.33 2.74 9.88
N ARG A 453 -33.55 2.74 9.31
CA ARG A 453 -34.60 3.69 9.66
C ARG A 453 -35.08 3.52 11.11
N ALA A 454 -35.20 2.28 11.61
CA ALA A 454 -35.59 2.02 12.99
C ALA A 454 -34.59 2.59 14.01
N LEU A 455 -33.30 2.61 13.68
CA LEU A 455 -32.23 3.21 14.48
C LEU A 455 -31.91 4.67 14.13
N ASN A 456 -32.64 5.27 13.19
CA ASN A 456 -32.39 6.61 12.66
C ASN A 456 -30.93 6.80 12.14
N LEU A 457 -30.35 5.77 11.53
CA LEU A 457 -29.02 5.78 10.93
C LEU A 457 -29.05 6.39 9.52
N VAL A 458 -29.31 7.69 9.43
CA VAL A 458 -29.56 8.40 8.17
C VAL A 458 -28.40 8.26 7.18
N ASP A 459 -27.16 8.38 7.64
CA ASP A 459 -25.98 8.28 6.78
C ASP A 459 -25.86 6.91 6.11
N ASP A 460 -26.17 5.84 6.84
CA ASP A 460 -26.08 4.47 6.32
C ASP A 460 -27.24 4.15 5.37
N MET A 461 -28.42 4.74 5.60
CA MET A 461 -29.53 4.71 4.63
C MET A 461 -29.14 5.40 3.32
N GLU A 462 -28.56 6.60 3.39
CA GLU A 462 -28.14 7.36 2.21
C GLU A 462 -27.02 6.64 1.44
N LYS A 463 -26.05 6.04 2.14
CA LYS A 463 -25.01 5.21 1.52
C LYS A 463 -25.61 4.00 0.80
N LEU A 464 -26.52 3.27 1.44
CA LEU A 464 -27.17 2.11 0.82
C LEU A 464 -27.98 2.54 -0.41
N ALA A 465 -28.76 3.61 -0.31
CA ALA A 465 -29.59 4.14 -1.38
C ALA A 465 -28.80 4.69 -2.58
N SER A 466 -27.64 5.31 -2.33
CA SER A 466 -26.76 5.85 -3.37
C SER A 466 -25.87 4.79 -4.04
N SER A 467 -25.67 3.64 -3.38
CA SER A 467 -24.93 2.50 -3.93
C SER A 467 -25.79 1.60 -4.83
N GLN A 468 -25.16 0.68 -5.56
CA GLN A 468 -25.87 -0.36 -6.31
C GLN A 468 -26.68 -1.22 -5.35
N ASN A 469 -28.01 -1.16 -5.46
CA ASN A 469 -28.95 -1.80 -4.52
C ASN A 469 -30.11 -2.50 -5.22
N SER A 470 -30.63 -3.53 -4.55
CA SER A 470 -31.81 -4.31 -4.95
C SER A 470 -33.06 -3.93 -4.16
N CYS A 471 -33.09 -2.76 -3.50
CA CYS A 471 -34.23 -2.30 -2.71
C CYS A 471 -35.54 -2.26 -3.51
N VAL A 472 -36.65 -2.64 -2.87
CA VAL A 472 -38.00 -2.54 -3.44
C VAL A 472 -38.59 -1.17 -3.09
N VAL A 473 -38.61 -0.26 -4.06
CA VAL A 473 -39.02 1.14 -3.83
C VAL A 473 -40.50 1.27 -3.46
N GLU A 474 -41.38 0.44 -4.01
CA GLU A 474 -42.83 0.46 -3.71
C GLU A 474 -43.15 0.22 -2.22
N GLU A 475 -42.31 -0.56 -1.52
CA GLU A 475 -42.47 -0.86 -0.09
C GLU A 475 -41.89 0.26 0.80
N LEU A 476 -40.89 0.99 0.30
CA LEU A 476 -40.13 2.01 1.05
C LEU A 476 -40.63 3.44 0.80
N GLU A 477 -41.34 3.70 -0.31
CA GLU A 477 -41.79 5.03 -0.73
C GLU A 477 -42.65 5.73 0.34
N SER A 478 -43.75 5.11 0.77
CA SER A 478 -44.62 5.68 1.81
C SER A 478 -43.90 5.85 3.14
N LEU A 479 -43.05 4.89 3.49
CA LEU A 479 -42.33 4.89 4.77
C LEU A 479 -41.31 6.02 4.87
N LEU A 480 -40.52 6.25 3.81
CA LEU A 480 -39.49 7.30 3.79
C LEU A 480 -40.10 8.69 3.61
N ASP A 481 -41.20 8.80 2.88
CA ASP A 481 -41.95 10.05 2.71
C ASP A 481 -42.62 10.47 4.04
N ASP A 482 -43.33 9.55 4.71
CA ASP A 482 -43.99 9.79 6.01
C ASP A 482 -42.99 10.13 7.13
N SER A 483 -41.76 9.61 7.05
CA SER A 483 -40.69 9.86 8.04
C SER A 483 -39.84 11.09 7.74
N GLY A 484 -40.02 11.75 6.58
CA GLY A 484 -39.28 12.95 6.20
C GLY A 484 -37.84 12.69 5.70
N HIS A 485 -37.46 11.44 5.44
CA HIS A 485 -36.15 11.07 4.89
C HIS A 485 -36.11 11.21 3.36
N LEU A 486 -36.47 12.40 2.88
CA LEU A 486 -36.61 12.71 1.45
C LEU A 486 -35.31 12.56 0.65
N ARG A 487 -34.15 12.81 1.27
CA ARG A 487 -32.84 12.66 0.63
C ARG A 487 -32.52 11.21 0.28
N THR A 488 -32.74 10.29 1.23
CA THR A 488 -32.64 8.84 0.99
C THR A 488 -33.59 8.38 -0.11
N LEU A 489 -34.83 8.88 -0.11
CA LEU A 489 -35.82 8.56 -1.14
C LEU A 489 -35.40 9.07 -2.53
N ALA A 490 -34.80 10.26 -2.61
CA ALA A 490 -34.26 10.81 -3.85
C ALA A 490 -33.12 9.95 -4.43
N PHE A 491 -32.22 9.45 -3.58
CA PHE A 491 -31.17 8.50 -3.98
C PHE A 491 -31.75 7.17 -4.48
N LEU A 492 -32.74 6.61 -3.78
CA LEU A 492 -33.41 5.39 -4.20
C LEU A 492 -34.07 5.52 -5.58
N TYR A 493 -34.81 6.60 -5.84
CA TYR A 493 -35.38 6.84 -7.17
C TYR A 493 -34.31 7.01 -8.25
N GLY A 494 -33.20 7.67 -7.93
CA GLY A 494 -32.06 7.79 -8.84
C GLY A 494 -31.50 6.42 -9.21
N SER A 495 -31.27 5.54 -8.23
CA SER A 495 -30.72 4.20 -8.45
C SER A 495 -31.60 3.28 -9.30
N LYS A 496 -32.93 3.48 -9.29
CA LYS A 496 -33.89 2.70 -10.10
C LYS A 496 -34.23 3.33 -11.44
N GLY A 497 -33.55 4.41 -11.84
CA GLY A 497 -33.78 5.09 -13.12
C GLY A 497 -35.06 5.93 -13.16
N MET A 498 -35.69 6.23 -12.01
CA MET A 498 -36.86 7.10 -11.91
C MET A 498 -36.43 8.58 -11.81
N CYS A 499 -35.71 9.06 -12.83
CA CYS A 499 -35.00 10.35 -12.80
C CYS A 499 -35.92 11.55 -12.51
N SER A 500 -37.14 11.59 -13.06
CA SER A 500 -38.09 12.69 -12.85
C SER A 500 -38.55 12.81 -11.39
N LYS A 501 -38.89 11.69 -10.73
CA LYS A 501 -39.27 11.70 -9.30
C LYS A 501 -38.08 12.13 -8.42
N SER A 502 -36.87 11.63 -8.71
CA SER A 502 -35.65 11.99 -7.97
C SER A 502 -35.33 13.48 -8.08
N LEU A 503 -35.30 14.03 -9.30
CA LEU A 503 -35.04 15.46 -9.54
C LEU A 503 -36.12 16.37 -8.95
N GLY A 504 -37.38 15.92 -8.94
CA GLY A 504 -38.47 16.60 -8.24
C GLY A 504 -38.19 16.78 -6.75
N ILE A 505 -37.71 15.74 -6.07
CA ILE A 505 -37.36 15.80 -4.64
C ILE A 505 -36.12 16.67 -4.41
N TRP A 506 -35.06 16.55 -5.22
CA TRP A 506 -33.88 17.39 -5.10
C TRP A 506 -34.20 18.89 -5.26
N ARG A 507 -35.12 19.23 -6.17
CA ARG A 507 -35.62 20.60 -6.34
C ARG A 507 -36.38 21.12 -5.11
N ILE A 508 -37.15 20.25 -4.44
CA ILE A 508 -37.85 20.59 -3.19
C ILE A 508 -36.82 20.81 -2.07
N LEU A 509 -35.81 19.95 -1.95
CA LEU A 509 -34.74 20.08 -0.96
C LEU A 509 -33.97 21.39 -1.15
N ALA A 510 -33.52 21.71 -2.37
CA ALA A 510 -32.83 22.96 -2.68
C ALA A 510 -33.67 24.22 -2.31
N ARG A 511 -34.99 24.18 -2.54
CA ARG A 511 -35.91 25.25 -2.14
C ARG A 511 -36.08 25.36 -0.62
N ASN A 512 -36.08 24.25 0.10
CA ASN A 512 -36.24 24.23 1.55
C ASN A 512 -34.99 24.74 2.28
N TYR A 513 -33.80 24.47 1.72
CA TYR A 513 -32.53 25.04 2.21
C TYR A 513 -32.42 26.55 1.91
N SER A 514 -32.70 26.98 0.67
CA SER A 514 -32.66 28.41 0.28
C SER A 514 -33.66 29.30 1.03
N THR A 515 -34.81 28.76 1.43
CA THR A 515 -35.82 29.49 2.23
C THR A 515 -35.54 29.50 3.73
N GLY A 516 -34.47 28.84 4.18
CA GLY A 516 -34.07 28.79 5.59
C GLY A 516 -35.02 28.01 6.51
N LEU A 517 -35.97 27.24 5.95
CA LEU A 517 -36.83 26.33 6.72
C LEU A 517 -36.01 25.20 7.37
N TRP A 518 -34.91 24.81 6.73
CA TRP A 518 -33.97 23.80 7.21
C TRP A 518 -32.64 24.52 7.47
N LYS A 519 -32.16 24.50 8.72
CA LYS A 519 -30.83 25.01 9.05
C LYS A 519 -29.82 23.88 8.87
N ASP A 520 -28.69 24.19 8.23
CA ASP A 520 -27.52 23.30 8.29
C ASP A 520 -27.25 22.96 9.76
N HIS A 521 -27.12 21.67 10.08
CA HIS A 521 -26.79 21.22 11.44
C HIS A 521 -25.43 21.83 11.85
N ALA A 522 -25.46 22.92 12.61
CA ALA A 522 -24.28 23.60 13.10
C ALA A 522 -23.97 23.19 14.56
N THR A 523 -22.66 23.11 14.86
CA THR A 523 -21.99 23.32 16.17
C THR A 523 -21.98 22.19 17.21
N LEU A 524 -20.79 21.57 17.36
CA LEU A 524 -20.14 21.35 18.65
C LEU A 524 -19.02 22.41 18.80
N PRO A 525 -18.70 22.87 20.02
CA PRO A 525 -17.90 24.08 20.25
C PRO A 525 -16.40 23.87 20.02
N GLU A 526 -15.76 24.96 19.64
CA GLU A 526 -14.35 25.15 19.30
C GLU A 526 -13.37 24.53 20.31
N THR A 527 -12.42 23.76 19.81
CA THR A 527 -11.05 23.72 20.34
C THR A 527 -10.09 23.93 19.18
N ASP A 528 -9.15 24.86 19.39
CA ASP A 528 -8.24 25.42 18.40
C ASP A 528 -7.42 24.37 17.64
N SER A 529 -7.57 24.35 16.32
CA SER A 529 -6.50 23.97 15.41
C SER A 529 -6.70 24.67 14.07
N LEU A 530 -5.73 25.53 13.71
CA LEU A 530 -5.62 26.13 12.38
C LEU A 530 -5.42 25.03 11.33
N GLU A 531 -6.50 24.67 10.64
CA GLU A 531 -6.45 24.13 9.29
C GLU A 531 -7.24 25.04 8.35
N THR A 532 -6.71 25.19 7.15
CA THR A 532 -7.19 26.01 6.04
C THR A 532 -8.68 25.79 5.68
N PRO A 533 -9.39 26.81 5.17
CA PRO A 533 -10.84 26.72 4.95
C PRO A 533 -11.16 25.86 3.71
N VAL A 534 -11.44 24.58 3.91
CA VAL A 534 -12.24 23.81 2.95
C VAL A 534 -13.70 24.21 3.20
N GLY A 535 -14.28 24.93 2.24
CA GLY A 535 -15.65 25.45 2.34
C GLY A 535 -16.63 24.34 2.67
N LYS A 536 -17.36 24.49 3.79
CA LYS A 536 -18.52 23.65 4.10
C LYS A 536 -19.56 23.88 3.01
N MET A 537 -19.78 22.89 2.13
CA MET A 537 -20.82 22.97 1.11
C MET A 537 -22.20 23.03 1.77
N SER A 538 -23.03 23.97 1.33
CA SER A 538 -24.39 24.13 1.84
C SER A 538 -25.30 22.95 1.43
N GLY A 539 -26.36 22.66 2.18
CA GLY A 539 -27.35 21.64 1.79
C GLY A 539 -27.98 21.86 0.39
N GLU A 540 -28.01 23.12 -0.06
CA GLU A 540 -28.45 23.53 -1.40
C GLU A 540 -27.43 23.15 -2.49
N GLU A 541 -26.13 23.33 -2.24
CA GLU A 541 -25.05 22.89 -3.13
C GLU A 541 -25.04 21.36 -3.29
N ILE A 542 -25.25 20.61 -2.20
CA ILE A 542 -25.32 19.14 -2.25
C ILE A 542 -26.47 18.68 -3.16
N ALA A 543 -27.64 19.33 -3.07
CA ALA A 543 -28.78 19.02 -3.94
C ALA A 543 -28.48 19.32 -5.42
N ALA A 544 -27.78 20.42 -5.70
CA ALA A 544 -27.34 20.77 -7.06
C ALA A 544 -26.31 19.76 -7.61
N VAL A 545 -25.35 19.33 -6.79
CA VAL A 545 -24.34 18.33 -7.16
C VAL A 545 -25.01 17.00 -7.53
N GLU A 546 -25.92 16.48 -6.71
CA GLU A 546 -26.58 15.20 -7.00
C GLU A 546 -27.52 15.28 -8.20
N ALA A 547 -28.30 16.37 -8.32
CA ALA A 547 -29.10 16.61 -9.52
C ALA A 547 -28.24 16.68 -10.79
N SER A 548 -27.05 17.28 -10.72
CA SER A 548 -26.13 17.37 -11.86
C SER A 548 -25.68 16.00 -12.35
N LYS A 549 -25.51 14.99 -11.48
CA LYS A 549 -25.10 13.63 -11.88
C LYS A 549 -26.18 12.96 -12.71
N ILE A 550 -27.44 13.08 -12.29
CA ILE A 550 -28.60 12.54 -13.01
C ILE A 550 -28.77 13.25 -14.37
N LEU A 551 -28.67 14.58 -14.38
CA LEU A 551 -28.84 15.38 -15.59
C LEU A 551 -27.72 15.20 -16.63
N ARG A 552 -26.49 14.90 -16.19
CA ARG A 552 -25.35 14.59 -17.06
C ARG A 552 -25.53 13.28 -17.82
N ALA A 553 -26.16 12.28 -17.21
CA ALA A 553 -26.45 10.98 -17.84
C ALA A 553 -27.76 10.98 -18.65
N SER A 554 -28.70 11.88 -18.35
CA SER A 554 -30.00 11.93 -19.04
C SER A 554 -29.88 12.48 -20.47
N SER A 555 -30.45 11.75 -21.42
CA SER A 555 -30.63 12.18 -22.82
C SER A 555 -32.01 12.84 -23.08
N ASP A 556 -32.86 12.95 -22.05
CA ASP A 556 -34.15 13.64 -22.16
C ASP A 556 -33.95 15.16 -22.10
N GLN A 557 -34.13 15.80 -23.26
CA GLN A 557 -33.90 17.23 -23.42
C GLN A 557 -34.84 18.09 -22.59
N ASP A 558 -36.13 17.74 -22.51
CA ASP A 558 -37.10 18.58 -21.81
C ASP A 558 -36.86 18.52 -20.29
N LEU A 559 -36.48 17.33 -19.79
CA LEU A 559 -36.08 17.13 -18.39
C LEU A 559 -34.82 17.91 -18.01
N VAL A 560 -33.80 17.93 -18.90
CA VAL A 560 -32.55 18.68 -18.64
C VAL A 560 -32.81 20.18 -18.61
N LEU A 561 -33.55 20.71 -19.58
CA LEU A 561 -33.83 22.14 -19.66
C LEU A 561 -34.74 22.63 -18.52
N GLU A 562 -35.70 21.81 -18.06
CA GLU A 562 -36.56 22.18 -16.92
C GLU A 562 -35.75 22.39 -15.63
N HIS A 563 -34.76 21.52 -15.38
CA HIS A 563 -33.98 21.55 -14.13
C HIS A 563 -32.67 22.33 -14.24
N LEU A 564 -32.23 22.72 -15.44
CA LEU A 564 -31.01 23.51 -15.63
C LEU A 564 -31.07 24.86 -14.91
N GLY A 565 -32.23 25.54 -14.95
CA GLY A 565 -32.35 26.93 -14.46
C GLY A 565 -32.08 27.10 -12.97
N TRP A 566 -32.52 26.15 -12.12
CA TRP A 566 -32.27 26.24 -10.68
C TRP A 566 -30.87 25.74 -10.30
N VAL A 567 -30.32 24.76 -11.03
CA VAL A 567 -28.92 24.35 -10.83
C VAL A 567 -27.97 25.49 -11.21
N ALA A 568 -28.23 26.17 -12.33
CA ALA A 568 -27.46 27.33 -12.78
C ALA A 568 -27.57 28.56 -11.85
N TYR A 569 -28.65 28.65 -11.07
CA TYR A 569 -28.80 29.67 -10.03
C TYR A 569 -27.87 29.41 -8.84
N ILE A 570 -27.72 28.14 -8.45
CA ILE A 570 -26.86 27.71 -7.34
C ILE A 570 -25.39 27.68 -7.75
N ASP A 571 -25.08 26.99 -8.85
CA ASP A 571 -23.71 26.78 -9.34
C ASP A 571 -23.65 26.77 -10.87
N GLN A 572 -22.94 27.75 -11.43
CA GLN A 572 -22.77 27.91 -12.87
C GLN A 572 -21.83 26.86 -13.48
N GLU A 573 -20.85 26.36 -12.71
CA GLU A 573 -19.90 25.34 -13.18
C GLU A 573 -20.59 23.98 -13.34
N LEU A 574 -21.45 23.61 -12.37
CA LEU A 574 -22.28 22.42 -12.48
C LEU A 574 -23.24 22.49 -13.67
N ALA A 575 -23.84 23.66 -13.91
CA ALA A 575 -24.68 23.87 -15.09
C ALA A 575 -23.90 23.69 -16.39
N THR A 576 -22.66 24.18 -16.47
CA THR A 576 -21.81 23.96 -17.66
C THR A 576 -21.46 22.48 -17.83
N ALA A 577 -21.09 21.79 -16.75
CA ALA A 577 -20.79 20.35 -16.79
C ALA A 577 -22.01 19.51 -17.19
N ILE A 578 -23.23 19.94 -16.85
CA ILE A 578 -24.46 19.32 -17.36
C ILE A 578 -24.54 19.51 -18.86
N LEU A 579 -24.40 20.72 -19.38
CA LEU A 579 -24.59 21.00 -20.80
C LEU A 579 -23.54 20.33 -21.69
N THR A 580 -22.29 20.22 -21.23
CA THR A 580 -21.15 19.65 -21.98
C THR A 580 -20.90 18.16 -21.73
N SER A 581 -21.86 17.46 -21.11
CA SER A 581 -21.69 16.04 -20.74
C SER A 581 -21.57 15.10 -21.94
N GLU A 582 -20.47 14.35 -22.00
CA GLU A 582 -20.24 13.26 -22.95
C GLU A 582 -20.97 11.95 -22.56
N MET A 583 -21.52 11.86 -21.35
CA MET A 583 -22.18 10.64 -20.86
C MET A 583 -23.53 10.35 -21.53
N ARG A 584 -24.02 11.22 -22.42
CA ARG A 584 -25.32 11.08 -23.08
C ARG A 584 -25.24 10.21 -24.32
N GLU A 585 -26.23 9.32 -24.49
CA GLU A 585 -26.41 8.57 -25.73
C GLU A 585 -26.86 9.48 -26.89
N LYS A 586 -27.65 10.52 -26.60
CA LYS A 586 -28.07 11.54 -27.58
C LYS A 586 -27.75 12.93 -27.05
N GLN A 587 -26.91 13.65 -27.79
CA GLN A 587 -26.56 15.03 -27.46
C GLN A 587 -27.77 15.97 -27.60
N LEU A 588 -27.78 17.02 -26.78
CA LEU A 588 -28.85 18.03 -26.77
C LEU A 588 -28.79 18.88 -28.04
N SER A 589 -29.95 19.33 -28.53
CA SER A 589 -29.97 20.21 -29.71
C SER A 589 -29.41 21.61 -29.37
N PRO A 590 -28.33 22.06 -30.05
CA PRO A 590 -27.65 23.31 -29.70
C PRO A 590 -28.56 24.54 -29.70
N GLY A 591 -29.43 24.68 -30.71
CA GLY A 591 -30.34 25.83 -30.81
C GLY A 591 -31.35 25.94 -29.67
N LYS A 592 -31.83 24.81 -29.12
CA LYS A 592 -32.74 24.82 -27.96
C LYS A 592 -32.00 25.07 -26.65
N VAL A 593 -30.75 24.61 -26.52
CA VAL A 593 -29.91 24.88 -25.35
C VAL A 593 -29.54 26.36 -25.29
N VAL A 594 -29.08 26.92 -26.42
CA VAL A 594 -28.76 28.35 -26.53
C VAL A 594 -29.97 29.23 -26.20
N ALA A 595 -31.17 28.85 -26.65
CA ALA A 595 -32.40 29.59 -26.34
C ALA A 595 -32.86 29.46 -24.87
N ALA A 596 -32.40 28.44 -24.15
CA ALA A 596 -32.79 28.17 -22.77
C ALA A 596 -31.83 28.75 -21.73
N ILE A 597 -30.59 29.09 -22.12
CA ILE A 597 -29.62 29.75 -21.25
C ILE A 597 -30.06 31.20 -21.03
N ASP A 598 -30.10 31.63 -19.76
CA ASP A 598 -30.41 33.01 -19.41
C ASP A 598 -29.36 33.97 -20.02
N PRO A 599 -29.77 34.99 -20.79
CA PRO A 599 -28.84 35.96 -21.38
C PRO A 599 -27.99 36.73 -20.35
N GLU A 600 -28.42 36.81 -19.09
CA GLU A 600 -27.61 37.43 -18.01
C GLU A 600 -26.46 36.51 -17.54
N LYS A 601 -26.51 35.20 -17.81
CA LYS A 601 -25.51 34.21 -17.40
C LYS A 601 -24.47 33.96 -18.50
N VAL A 602 -23.77 35.02 -18.86
CA VAL A 602 -22.79 35.06 -19.97
C VAL A 602 -21.71 33.96 -19.89
N GLY A 603 -21.26 33.61 -18.67
CA GLY A 603 -20.23 32.59 -18.47
C GLY A 603 -20.64 31.18 -18.89
N ILE A 604 -21.90 30.80 -18.66
CA ILE A 604 -22.44 29.48 -19.07
C ILE A 604 -22.56 29.43 -20.59
N HIS A 605 -23.07 30.52 -21.19
CA HIS A 605 -23.24 30.64 -22.63
C HIS A 605 -21.90 30.55 -23.38
N GLN A 606 -20.87 31.26 -22.91
CA GLN A 606 -19.53 31.22 -23.50
C GLN A 606 -18.87 29.84 -23.36
N ARG A 607 -18.96 29.18 -22.20
CA ARG A 607 -18.38 27.84 -22.01
C ARG A 607 -19.08 26.80 -22.89
N TYR A 608 -20.40 26.88 -23.04
CA TYR A 608 -21.15 25.97 -23.92
C TYR A 608 -20.82 26.18 -25.40
N LEU A 609 -20.76 27.43 -25.88
CA LEU A 609 -20.39 27.72 -27.26
C LEU A 609 -18.94 27.32 -27.56
N GLN A 610 -18.02 27.54 -26.63
CA GLN A 610 -16.64 27.07 -26.78
C GLN A 610 -16.60 25.54 -26.93
N TRP A 611 -17.28 24.81 -26.05
CA TRP A 611 -17.38 23.35 -26.12
C TRP A 611 -17.96 22.87 -27.45
N LEU A 612 -19.03 23.53 -27.93
CA LEU A 612 -19.67 23.20 -29.19
C LEU A 612 -18.71 23.38 -30.39
N ILE A 613 -17.87 24.42 -30.36
CA ILE A 613 -16.94 24.74 -31.44
C ILE A 613 -15.68 23.87 -31.37
N GLU A 614 -15.06 23.76 -30.19
CA GLU A 614 -13.75 23.13 -30.02
C GLU A 614 -13.82 21.61 -29.84
N GLU A 615 -14.80 21.11 -29.07
CA GLU A 615 -14.89 19.68 -28.75
C GLU A 615 -15.89 18.92 -29.63
N GLN A 616 -16.99 19.57 -30.03
CA GLN A 616 -17.98 18.97 -30.94
C GLN A 616 -17.75 19.31 -32.43
N GLU A 617 -16.68 20.07 -32.74
CA GLU A 617 -16.29 20.46 -34.11
C GLU A 617 -17.46 21.06 -34.93
N CYS A 618 -18.28 21.92 -34.31
CA CYS A 618 -19.46 22.46 -34.98
C CYS A 618 -19.10 23.53 -36.02
N ASP A 619 -19.27 23.21 -37.31
CA ASP A 619 -18.96 24.12 -38.41
C ASP A 619 -20.03 25.20 -38.70
N GLU A 620 -21.07 25.36 -37.87
CA GLU A 620 -22.16 26.31 -38.15
C GLU A 620 -21.74 27.78 -37.88
N PRO A 621 -21.69 28.65 -38.91
CA PRO A 621 -21.14 30.00 -38.77
C PRO A 621 -21.82 30.87 -37.72
N HIS A 622 -23.13 30.69 -37.52
CA HIS A 622 -23.92 31.46 -36.55
C HIS A 622 -23.41 31.29 -35.11
N TYR A 623 -22.97 30.09 -34.71
CA TYR A 623 -22.46 29.88 -33.34
C TYR A 623 -21.06 30.46 -33.15
N HIS A 624 -20.20 30.38 -34.18
CA HIS A 624 -18.89 31.03 -34.18
C HIS A 624 -19.02 32.56 -34.06
N THR A 625 -19.92 33.17 -34.83
CA THR A 625 -20.20 34.61 -34.73
C THR A 625 -20.80 34.96 -33.37
N SER A 626 -21.76 34.18 -32.87
CA SER A 626 -22.36 34.40 -31.54
C SER A 626 -21.32 34.33 -30.41
N TYR A 627 -20.36 33.41 -30.50
CA TYR A 627 -19.27 33.28 -29.54
C TYR A 627 -18.30 34.45 -29.61
N ALA A 628 -17.89 34.85 -30.82
CA ALA A 628 -17.03 36.03 -31.05
C ALA A 628 -17.67 37.31 -30.50
N LEU A 629 -18.96 37.53 -30.76
CA LEU A 629 -19.72 38.68 -30.28
C LEU A 629 -19.82 38.69 -28.74
N SER A 630 -20.05 37.53 -28.13
CA SER A 630 -20.11 37.40 -26.68
C SER A 630 -18.77 37.71 -26.03
N LEU A 631 -17.67 37.13 -26.53
CA LEU A 631 -16.32 37.41 -26.04
C LEU A 631 -15.93 38.88 -26.24
N SER A 632 -16.32 39.48 -27.37
CA SER A 632 -16.05 40.88 -27.68
C SER A 632 -16.75 41.83 -26.70
N ARG A 633 -18.02 41.56 -26.35
CA ARG A 633 -18.74 42.34 -25.34
C ARG A 633 -18.09 42.22 -23.95
N SER A 634 -17.73 40.99 -23.53
CA SER A 634 -17.02 40.78 -22.26
C SER A 634 -15.65 41.46 -22.22
N ALA A 635 -14.91 41.48 -23.34
CA ALA A 635 -13.63 42.19 -23.43
C ALA A 635 -13.81 43.71 -23.38
N MET A 636 -14.87 44.27 -23.96
CA MET A 636 -15.18 45.70 -23.85
C MET A 636 -15.58 46.10 -22.43
N ASP A 637 -16.42 45.31 -21.76
CA ASP A 637 -16.79 45.56 -20.37
C ASP A 637 -15.56 45.52 -19.46
N ALA A 638 -14.63 44.60 -19.70
CA ALA A 638 -13.35 44.48 -19.00
C ALA A 638 -12.45 45.71 -19.20
N VAL A 639 -12.30 46.22 -20.43
CA VAL A 639 -11.52 47.43 -20.73
C VAL A 639 -12.19 48.70 -20.18
N HIS A 640 -13.53 48.75 -20.15
CA HIS A 640 -14.26 49.84 -19.52
C HIS A 640 -14.08 49.88 -17.99
N LEU A 641 -13.95 48.72 -17.33
CA LEU A 641 -13.53 48.68 -15.93
C LEU A 641 -12.12 49.27 -15.78
N GLU A 642 -11.16 48.88 -16.62
CA GLU A 642 -9.77 49.39 -16.58
C GLU A 642 -9.71 50.94 -16.61
N SER A 643 -10.53 51.58 -17.44
CA SER A 643 -10.62 53.05 -17.55
C SER A 643 -11.21 53.78 -16.34
N ASN A 644 -11.94 53.08 -15.46
CA ASN A 644 -12.59 53.66 -14.27
C ASN A 644 -11.75 53.49 -12.98
N TYR A 645 -10.62 52.78 -13.02
CA TYR A 645 -9.83 52.37 -11.84
C TYR A 645 -8.52 53.16 -11.62
N GLU A 646 -8.39 54.39 -12.15
CA GLU A 646 -7.24 55.27 -11.86
C GLU A 646 -7.14 55.75 -10.39
N GLU A 647 -8.07 55.39 -9.50
CA GLU A 647 -8.00 55.71 -8.06
C GLU A 647 -8.48 54.54 -7.17
N LYS A 648 -7.63 53.53 -6.87
CA LYS A 648 -7.68 52.74 -5.61
C LYS A 648 -6.49 51.77 -5.43
N THR A 649 -6.32 51.30 -4.19
CA THR A 649 -5.08 50.74 -3.59
C THR A 649 -4.63 49.34 -4.04
N ASN A 650 -3.29 49.16 -4.08
CA ASN A 650 -2.44 48.04 -4.56
C ASN A 650 -2.67 46.59 -4.03
N LYS A 651 -3.87 46.15 -3.62
CA LYS A 651 -4.06 44.72 -3.23
C LYS A 651 -5.22 43.97 -3.90
N GLU A 652 -6.24 44.67 -4.42
CA GLU A 652 -7.23 44.08 -5.35
C GLU A 652 -6.80 44.26 -6.83
N PHE A 653 -5.67 44.94 -7.05
CA PHE A 653 -5.15 45.32 -8.38
C PHE A 653 -4.62 44.16 -9.22
N ASP A 654 -4.19 43.05 -8.61
CA ASP A 654 -3.53 41.93 -9.31
C ASP A 654 -4.52 40.90 -9.87
N SER A 655 -5.64 40.61 -9.19
CA SER A 655 -6.63 39.62 -9.64
C SER A 655 -7.46 40.10 -10.82
N ASP A 656 -7.85 41.38 -10.80
CA ASP A 656 -8.76 41.95 -11.80
C ASP A 656 -8.02 42.24 -13.11
N MET A 657 -6.76 42.71 -13.04
CA MET A 657 -5.91 42.86 -14.22
C MET A 657 -5.59 41.52 -14.89
N GLN A 658 -5.39 40.46 -14.09
CA GLN A 658 -5.15 39.12 -14.63
C GLN A 658 -6.40 38.52 -15.30
N PHE A 659 -7.59 38.82 -14.79
CA PHE A 659 -8.85 38.44 -15.42
C PHE A 659 -9.11 39.18 -16.74
N ILE A 660 -8.83 40.50 -16.80
CA ILE A 660 -8.95 41.31 -18.01
C ILE A 660 -8.00 40.79 -19.11
N TYR A 661 -6.75 40.52 -18.75
CA TYR A 661 -5.74 40.02 -19.69
C TYR A 661 -6.12 38.63 -20.24
N LEU A 662 -6.63 37.73 -19.38
CA LEU A 662 -7.09 36.40 -19.77
C LEU A 662 -8.27 36.44 -20.76
N LEU A 663 -9.23 37.36 -20.57
CA LEU A 663 -10.36 37.53 -21.49
C LEU A 663 -9.93 38.03 -22.87
N ARG A 664 -8.96 38.96 -22.91
CA ARG A 664 -8.41 39.48 -24.18
C ARG A 664 -7.62 38.41 -24.93
N GLU A 665 -6.78 37.64 -24.24
CA GLU A 665 -6.04 36.54 -24.86
C GLU A 665 -6.99 35.47 -25.45
N ARG A 666 -8.06 35.12 -24.73
CA ARG A 666 -9.07 34.16 -25.22
C ARG A 666 -9.78 34.66 -26.47
N LEU A 667 -10.16 35.94 -26.52
CA LEU A 667 -10.74 36.55 -27.71
C LEU A 667 -9.75 36.56 -28.89
N GLN A 668 -8.51 36.97 -28.66
CA GLN A 668 -7.48 37.02 -29.70
C GLN A 668 -7.19 35.64 -30.29
N PHE A 669 -7.07 34.63 -29.43
CA PHE A 669 -6.85 33.26 -29.86
C PHE A 669 -8.00 32.76 -30.74
N PHE A 670 -9.25 32.97 -30.32
CA PHE A 670 -10.42 32.55 -31.10
C PHE A 670 -10.51 33.24 -32.46
N LEU A 671 -10.30 34.56 -32.51
CA LEU A 671 -10.32 35.31 -33.78
C LEU A 671 -9.20 34.89 -34.74
N GLN A 672 -8.07 34.41 -34.23
CA GLN A 672 -6.99 33.89 -35.07
C GLN A 672 -7.28 32.48 -35.58
N SER A 673 -7.80 31.60 -34.71
CA SER A 673 -7.95 30.17 -34.97
C SER A 673 -9.17 29.82 -35.83
N SER A 674 -10.29 30.54 -35.68
CA SER A 674 -11.53 30.26 -36.40
C SER A 674 -11.63 31.08 -37.69
N ASP A 675 -12.08 30.45 -38.78
CA ASP A 675 -12.40 31.11 -40.05
C ASP A 675 -13.91 31.22 -40.33
N LEU A 676 -14.75 30.69 -39.43
CA LEU A 676 -16.18 30.50 -39.65
C LEU A 676 -17.08 31.59 -39.04
N TYR A 677 -16.53 32.65 -38.44
CA TYR A 677 -17.32 33.78 -37.92
C TYR A 677 -17.40 34.93 -38.94
N ASP A 678 -18.41 35.79 -38.80
CA ASP A 678 -18.51 37.01 -39.60
C ASP A 678 -17.63 38.14 -39.01
N PRO A 679 -16.52 38.53 -39.67
CA PRO A 679 -15.62 39.55 -39.15
C PRO A 679 -16.23 40.96 -39.16
N GLU A 680 -17.23 41.25 -40.01
CA GLU A 680 -17.85 42.57 -40.09
C GLU A 680 -18.76 42.80 -38.87
N GLU A 681 -19.57 41.81 -38.49
CA GLU A 681 -20.44 41.91 -37.30
C GLU A 681 -19.64 42.11 -36.00
N VAL A 682 -18.51 41.40 -35.86
CA VAL A 682 -17.63 41.53 -34.69
C VAL A 682 -16.95 42.90 -34.68
N LEU A 683 -16.51 43.38 -35.85
CA LEU A 683 -15.86 44.68 -36.00
C LEU A 683 -16.81 45.83 -35.67
N ASP A 684 -18.09 45.75 -36.07
CA ASP A 684 -19.11 46.73 -35.74
C ASP A 684 -19.27 46.90 -34.22
N VAL A 685 -19.25 45.78 -33.47
CA VAL A 685 -19.35 45.79 -32.01
C VAL A 685 -18.14 46.45 -31.36
N ILE A 686 -16.92 46.15 -31.82
CA ILE A 686 -15.70 46.67 -31.19
C ILE A 686 -15.21 47.99 -31.80
N SER A 687 -15.90 48.54 -32.81
CA SER A 687 -15.46 49.67 -33.63
C SER A 687 -15.03 50.90 -32.81
N GLU A 688 -15.75 51.21 -31.73
CA GLU A 688 -15.48 52.35 -30.84
C GLU A 688 -14.54 52.02 -29.65
N SER A 689 -14.14 50.76 -29.46
CA SER A 689 -13.30 50.30 -28.33
C SER A 689 -11.79 50.47 -28.57
N GLU A 690 -10.95 50.33 -27.53
CA GLU A 690 -9.48 50.34 -27.64
C GLU A 690 -8.85 48.95 -27.93
N LEU A 691 -9.66 47.99 -28.39
CA LEU A 691 -9.24 46.63 -28.75
C LEU A 691 -8.47 46.60 -30.10
N TRP A 692 -7.33 47.31 -30.15
CA TRP A 692 -6.58 47.54 -31.40
C TRP A 692 -5.96 46.26 -31.97
N LEU A 693 -5.50 45.32 -31.14
CA LEU A 693 -4.93 44.06 -31.61
C LEU A 693 -6.00 43.15 -32.21
N GLU A 694 -7.17 43.11 -31.59
CA GLU A 694 -8.35 42.38 -32.05
C GLU A 694 -8.87 42.95 -33.38
N LYS A 695 -8.94 44.28 -33.51
CA LYS A 695 -9.24 44.96 -34.78
C LYS A 695 -8.23 44.62 -35.87
N ALA A 696 -6.94 44.56 -35.54
CA ALA A 696 -5.90 44.18 -36.50
C ALA A 696 -6.10 42.75 -37.02
N ILE A 697 -6.50 41.80 -36.15
CA ILE A 697 -6.82 40.42 -36.54
C ILE A 697 -8.03 40.38 -37.49
N LEU A 698 -9.10 41.12 -37.18
CA LEU A 698 -10.31 41.18 -38.03
C LEU A 698 -10.02 41.79 -39.41
N TYR A 699 -9.34 42.95 -39.46
CA TYR A 699 -8.96 43.58 -40.72
C TYR A 699 -8.00 42.72 -41.55
N ARG A 700 -7.14 41.93 -40.89
CA ARG A 700 -6.27 40.94 -41.53
C ARG A 700 -7.09 39.83 -42.21
N LYS A 701 -8.13 39.32 -41.56
CA LYS A 701 -9.06 38.32 -42.13
C LYS A 701 -9.87 38.89 -43.31
N MET A 702 -10.24 40.16 -43.25
CA MET A 702 -10.92 40.88 -44.35
C MET A 702 -9.99 41.26 -45.51
N GLY A 703 -8.66 41.03 -45.40
CA GLY A 703 -7.68 41.42 -46.41
C GLY A 703 -7.44 42.94 -46.51
N GLN A 704 -7.78 43.70 -45.47
CA GLN A 704 -7.57 45.15 -45.43
C GLN A 704 -6.16 45.52 -44.94
N GLU A 705 -5.16 45.12 -45.73
CA GLU A 705 -3.72 45.17 -45.39
C GLU A 705 -3.24 46.56 -44.94
N ASN A 706 -3.70 47.63 -45.60
CA ASN A 706 -3.32 49.01 -45.27
C ASN A 706 -3.76 49.42 -43.86
N ILE A 707 -4.93 48.97 -43.42
CA ILE A 707 -5.48 49.31 -42.10
C ILE A 707 -4.75 48.51 -41.03
N VAL A 708 -4.41 47.25 -41.29
CA VAL A 708 -3.61 46.41 -40.37
C VAL A 708 -2.24 47.03 -40.14
N LEU A 709 -1.53 47.44 -41.19
CA LEU A 709 -0.23 48.10 -41.07
C LEU A 709 -0.32 49.42 -40.30
N GLN A 710 -1.38 50.22 -40.52
CA GLN A 710 -1.61 51.43 -39.74
C GLN A 710 -1.86 51.15 -38.25
N ILE A 711 -2.63 50.10 -37.93
CA ILE A 711 -2.91 49.73 -36.54
C ILE A 711 -1.63 49.24 -35.85
N LEU A 712 -0.92 48.27 -36.45
CA LEU A 712 0.31 47.71 -35.88
C LEU A 712 1.40 48.79 -35.73
N ALA A 713 1.64 49.58 -36.77
CA ALA A 713 2.73 50.55 -36.79
C ALA A 713 2.44 51.84 -35.99
N LEU A 714 1.20 52.35 -36.02
CA LEU A 714 0.89 53.69 -35.48
C LEU A 714 0.07 53.67 -34.19
N LYS A 715 -0.82 52.68 -34.01
CA LYS A 715 -1.68 52.58 -32.82
C LYS A 715 -1.06 51.71 -31.74
N LEU A 716 -0.55 50.55 -32.10
CA LEU A 716 0.14 49.64 -31.18
C LEU A 716 1.65 49.93 -31.04
N GLU A 717 2.22 50.69 -31.99
CA GLU A 717 3.66 50.98 -32.07
C GLU A 717 4.56 49.72 -32.09
N ASP A 718 3.99 48.58 -32.47
CA ASP A 718 4.69 47.31 -32.54
C ASP A 718 5.39 47.18 -33.91
N SER A 719 6.62 47.67 -33.95
CA SER A 719 7.46 47.59 -35.15
C SER A 719 7.76 46.16 -35.60
N GLU A 720 7.78 45.21 -34.67
CA GLU A 720 8.15 43.83 -34.94
C GLU A 720 6.97 43.05 -35.53
N ALA A 721 5.78 43.22 -34.96
CA ALA A 721 4.55 42.65 -35.53
C ALA A 721 4.23 43.21 -36.92
N ALA A 722 4.49 44.50 -37.16
CA ALA A 722 4.32 45.13 -38.47
C ALA A 722 5.31 44.57 -39.52
N GLU A 723 6.60 44.41 -39.16
CA GLU A 723 7.62 43.79 -40.00
C GLU A 723 7.25 42.32 -40.32
N GLN A 724 6.80 41.56 -39.33
CA GLN A 724 6.38 40.18 -39.48
C GLN A 724 5.16 40.05 -40.41
N TYR A 725 4.17 40.95 -40.30
CA TYR A 725 3.02 40.97 -41.19
C TYR A 725 3.42 41.30 -42.64
N CYS A 726 4.36 42.22 -42.86
CA CYS A 726 4.93 42.44 -44.19
C CYS A 726 5.63 41.19 -44.74
N ALA A 727 6.30 40.41 -43.89
CA ALA A 727 6.92 39.14 -44.27
C ALA A 727 5.90 38.08 -44.68
N GLU A 728 4.76 38.02 -43.99
CA GLU A 728 3.65 37.11 -44.31
C GLU A 728 2.96 37.47 -45.63
N ILE A 729 2.76 38.76 -45.91
CA ILE A 729 2.25 39.24 -47.20
C ILE A 729 3.24 38.89 -48.33
N GLY A 730 4.55 38.93 -48.02
CA GLY A 730 5.61 38.51 -48.95
C GLY A 730 5.78 39.43 -50.16
N ARG A 731 5.23 40.64 -50.13
CA ARG A 731 5.33 41.63 -51.21
C ARG A 731 6.26 42.77 -50.82
N ASP A 732 7.19 43.11 -51.71
CA ASP A 732 8.20 44.16 -51.47
C ASP A 732 7.58 45.55 -51.30
N ASP A 733 6.40 45.79 -51.89
CA ASP A 733 5.69 47.06 -51.76
C ASP A 733 5.08 47.29 -50.37
N ALA A 734 4.81 46.22 -49.60
CA ALA A 734 4.29 46.33 -48.23
C ALA A 734 5.34 46.93 -47.28
N TYR A 735 6.60 46.53 -47.41
CA TYR A 735 7.70 47.10 -46.63
C TYR A 735 7.97 48.57 -46.96
N ILE A 736 7.78 48.97 -48.22
CA ILE A 736 7.85 50.37 -48.63
C ILE A 736 6.70 51.18 -48.05
N GLN A 737 5.48 50.64 -48.03
CA GLN A 737 4.32 51.28 -47.40
C GLN A 737 4.52 51.43 -45.88
N LEU A 738 5.11 50.43 -45.22
CA LEU A 738 5.45 50.49 -43.80
C LEU A 738 6.55 51.53 -43.53
N LEU A 739 7.56 51.62 -44.41
CA LEU A 739 8.58 52.66 -44.36
C LEU A 739 7.97 54.07 -44.52
N ASP A 740 7.04 54.25 -45.46
CA ASP A 740 6.31 55.51 -45.64
C ASP A 740 5.48 55.86 -44.40
N LEU A 741 4.84 54.88 -43.75
CA LEU A 741 4.10 55.08 -42.49
C LEU A 741 5.00 55.52 -41.33
N TYR A 742 6.24 55.01 -41.23
CA TYR A 742 7.20 55.44 -40.21
C TYR A 742 7.79 56.82 -40.48
N LEU A 743 7.99 57.18 -41.75
CA LEU A 743 8.61 58.45 -42.14
C LEU A 743 7.62 59.62 -42.16
N ASP A 744 6.35 59.39 -42.50
CA ASP A 744 5.28 60.40 -42.47
C ASP A 744 3.98 59.84 -41.85
N PRO A 745 3.95 59.70 -40.51
CA PRO A 745 2.74 59.27 -39.82
C PRO A 745 1.71 60.40 -39.84
N LYS A 746 0.77 60.34 -40.79
CA LYS A 746 -0.29 61.33 -41.09
C LYS A 746 -1.18 61.79 -39.91
N ASN A 747 -1.02 61.23 -38.71
CA ASN A 747 -1.85 61.44 -37.52
C ASN A 747 -1.25 62.43 -36.49
N GLY A 748 -0.35 63.33 -36.90
CA GLY A 748 0.25 64.35 -36.01
C GLY A 748 1.32 63.80 -35.04
N LYS A 749 1.75 62.55 -35.22
CA LYS A 749 2.95 62.00 -34.58
C LYS A 749 4.20 62.44 -35.33
N GLY A 750 5.33 62.55 -34.64
CA GLY A 750 6.62 62.81 -35.28
C GLY A 750 7.13 61.57 -36.04
N PRO A 751 8.04 61.73 -37.02
CA PRO A 751 8.64 60.62 -37.75
C PRO A 751 9.33 59.61 -36.83
N MET A 752 9.01 58.32 -37.00
CA MET A 752 9.53 57.19 -36.21
C MET A 752 10.85 56.68 -36.80
N PHE A 753 11.87 57.53 -36.78
CA PHE A 753 13.16 57.25 -37.43
C PHE A 753 13.84 55.96 -36.94
N THR A 754 13.70 55.60 -35.66
CA THR A 754 14.30 54.39 -35.10
C THR A 754 13.70 53.12 -35.68
N ALA A 755 12.38 53.09 -35.86
CA ALA A 755 11.67 51.97 -36.49
C ALA A 755 11.98 51.89 -38.00
N ALA A 756 12.03 53.04 -38.68
CA ALA A 756 12.43 53.11 -40.10
C ALA A 756 13.87 52.58 -40.31
N VAL A 757 14.81 52.92 -39.42
CA VAL A 757 16.19 52.42 -39.49
C VAL A 757 16.26 50.92 -39.19
N ARG A 758 15.46 50.42 -38.24
CA ARG A 758 15.36 48.99 -37.92
C ARG A 758 14.83 48.20 -39.11
N LEU A 759 13.75 48.66 -39.74
CA LEU A 759 13.17 48.04 -40.93
C LEU A 759 14.16 48.00 -42.10
N LEU A 760 14.90 49.09 -42.32
CA LEU A 760 15.97 49.13 -43.33
C LEU A 760 17.18 48.26 -42.97
N HIS A 761 17.46 48.03 -41.69
CA HIS A 761 18.51 47.12 -41.24
C HIS A 761 18.13 45.66 -41.52
N ASN A 762 16.88 45.29 -41.23
CA ASN A 762 16.39 43.92 -41.32
C ASN A 762 15.99 43.53 -42.74
N HIS A 763 15.32 44.43 -43.46
CA HIS A 763 14.69 44.16 -44.76
C HIS A 763 15.17 45.07 -45.90
N GLY A 764 16.14 45.95 -45.65
CA GLY A 764 16.69 46.83 -46.70
C GLY A 764 17.39 46.11 -47.86
N GLU A 765 17.62 44.80 -47.76
CA GLU A 765 18.19 44.01 -48.85
C GLU A 765 17.19 43.69 -49.98
N SER A 766 15.90 43.47 -49.66
CA SER A 766 14.83 43.16 -50.62
C SER A 766 14.25 44.42 -51.28
N LEU A 767 14.40 45.58 -50.65
CA LEU A 767 13.87 46.85 -51.13
C LEU A 767 14.70 47.45 -52.28
N ASP A 768 14.03 48.11 -53.23
CA ASP A 768 14.70 48.84 -54.32
C ASP A 768 15.43 50.07 -53.76
N PRO A 769 16.77 50.16 -53.90
CA PRO A 769 17.56 51.26 -53.36
C PRO A 769 17.14 52.64 -53.88
N ILE A 770 16.63 52.71 -55.12
CA ILE A 770 16.21 53.98 -55.72
C ILE A 770 14.92 54.45 -55.05
N GLN A 771 13.95 53.55 -54.85
CA GLN A 771 12.68 53.88 -54.19
C GLN A 771 12.84 54.24 -52.71
N VAL A 772 13.78 53.60 -52.01
CA VAL A 772 14.14 53.96 -50.63
C VAL A 772 14.77 55.35 -50.61
N LEU A 773 15.73 55.64 -51.49
CA LEU A 773 16.39 56.95 -51.57
C LEU A 773 15.45 58.10 -51.95
N GLU A 774 14.45 57.85 -52.80
CA GLU A 774 13.43 58.83 -53.16
C GLU A 774 12.46 59.17 -52.02
N ARG A 775 12.33 58.27 -51.03
CA ARG A 775 11.39 58.40 -49.89
C ARG A 775 12.03 58.90 -48.60
N LEU A 776 13.35 58.85 -48.48
CA LEU A 776 14.06 59.43 -47.34
C LEU A 776 13.81 60.95 -47.33
N SER A 777 13.08 61.44 -46.32
CA SER A 777 12.73 62.85 -46.21
C SER A 777 13.98 63.73 -46.04
N ALA A 778 13.89 64.98 -46.52
CA ALA A 778 14.97 65.97 -46.37
C ALA A 778 15.26 66.33 -44.89
N ASP A 779 14.36 65.95 -43.98
CA ASP A 779 14.46 66.20 -42.55
C ASP A 779 15.20 65.08 -41.78
N MET A 780 15.61 64.00 -42.46
CA MET A 780 16.40 62.94 -41.82
C MET A 780 17.82 63.45 -41.51
N PRO A 781 18.33 63.27 -40.27
CA PRO A 781 19.68 63.70 -39.92
C PRO A 781 20.74 63.09 -40.86
N LEU A 782 21.57 63.95 -41.47
CA LEU A 782 22.61 63.59 -42.46
C LEU A 782 23.50 62.43 -41.99
N GLN A 783 23.81 62.39 -40.70
CA GLN A 783 24.64 61.34 -40.10
C GLN A 783 23.92 59.98 -40.11
N LEU A 784 22.62 59.96 -39.75
CA LEU A 784 21.79 58.75 -39.74
C LEU A 784 21.51 58.25 -41.16
N ALA A 785 21.25 59.15 -42.11
CA ALA A 785 21.05 58.81 -43.52
C ALA A 785 22.31 58.18 -44.13
N SER A 786 23.50 58.75 -43.84
CA SER A 786 24.77 58.22 -44.34
C SER A 786 25.09 56.82 -43.80
N ASP A 787 24.81 56.58 -42.52
CA ASP A 787 25.08 55.29 -41.87
C ASP A 787 24.10 54.21 -42.34
N THR A 788 22.84 54.59 -42.59
CA THR A 788 21.81 53.69 -43.13
C THR A 788 22.15 53.25 -44.56
N ILE A 789 22.54 54.18 -45.43
CA ILE A 789 22.97 53.88 -46.81
C ILE A 789 24.22 52.98 -46.82
N LEU A 790 25.22 53.30 -45.99
CA LEU A 790 26.45 52.53 -45.89
C LEU A 790 26.19 51.09 -45.42
N ARG A 791 25.25 50.90 -44.48
CA ARG A 791 24.87 49.58 -43.95
C ARG A 791 24.05 48.77 -44.95
N MET A 792 23.09 49.37 -45.67
CA MET A 792 22.36 48.70 -46.76
C MET A 792 23.30 48.15 -47.85
N LEU A 793 24.29 48.95 -48.26
CA LEU A 793 25.28 48.52 -49.25
C LEU A 793 26.17 47.38 -48.73
N ARG A 794 26.52 47.37 -47.44
CA ARG A 794 27.27 46.27 -46.82
C ARG A 794 26.46 44.98 -46.73
N ALA A 795 25.17 45.06 -46.39
CA ALA A 795 24.28 43.89 -46.31
C ALA A 795 24.16 43.19 -47.68
N ARG A 796 23.97 43.94 -48.77
CA ARG A 796 23.92 43.36 -50.14
C ARG A 796 25.23 42.70 -50.57
N VAL A 797 26.38 43.24 -50.19
CA VAL A 797 27.69 42.61 -50.46
C VAL A 797 27.83 41.30 -49.68
N HIS A 798 27.33 41.25 -48.44
CA HIS A 798 27.34 40.03 -47.64
C HIS A 798 26.38 38.97 -48.18
N HIS A 799 25.17 39.35 -48.59
CA HIS A 799 24.18 38.45 -49.17
C HIS A 799 24.60 37.92 -50.55
N HIS A 800 25.30 38.73 -51.37
CA HIS A 800 25.92 38.24 -52.60
C HIS A 800 26.94 37.12 -52.34
N ARG A 801 27.73 37.24 -51.26
CA ARG A 801 28.68 36.21 -50.84
C ARG A 801 27.99 35.00 -50.22
N GLN A 802 26.95 35.19 -49.40
CA GLN A 802 26.14 34.10 -48.85
C GLN A 802 25.37 33.36 -49.94
N GLY A 803 24.80 34.05 -50.93
CA GLY A 803 24.14 33.45 -52.09
C GLY A 803 25.09 32.60 -52.93
N GLN A 804 26.36 33.01 -53.07
CA GLN A 804 27.40 32.17 -53.68
C GLN A 804 27.69 30.91 -52.86
N ILE A 805 27.69 31.00 -51.53
CA ILE A 805 27.91 29.86 -50.62
C ILE A 805 26.69 28.91 -50.64
N VAL A 806 25.48 29.44 -50.57
CA VAL A 806 24.22 28.67 -50.60
C VAL A 806 24.00 28.03 -51.97
N HIS A 807 24.33 28.70 -53.07
CA HIS A 807 24.35 28.10 -54.41
C HIS A 807 25.35 26.94 -54.50
N ASN A 808 26.49 27.04 -53.81
CA ASN A 808 27.47 25.95 -53.74
C ASN A 808 27.01 24.81 -52.80
N LEU A 809 26.30 25.11 -51.71
CA LEU A 809 25.74 24.13 -50.78
C LEU A 809 24.51 23.40 -51.36
N SER A 810 23.59 24.09 -52.03
CA SER A 810 22.41 23.47 -52.66
C SER A 810 22.81 22.56 -53.82
N ARG A 811 23.92 22.88 -54.49
CA ARG A 811 24.54 22.01 -55.49
C ARG A 811 25.15 20.75 -54.87
N ALA A 812 25.61 20.81 -53.62
CA ALA A 812 26.12 19.66 -52.87
C ALA A 812 24.99 18.77 -52.33
N THR A 813 23.90 19.33 -51.80
CA THR A 813 22.75 18.56 -51.30
C THR A 813 21.97 17.87 -52.44
N ASN A 814 21.88 18.49 -53.62
CA ASN A 814 21.30 17.87 -54.82
C ASN A 814 22.17 16.73 -55.38
N LEU A 815 23.47 16.72 -55.06
CA LEU A 815 24.39 15.61 -55.36
C LEU A 815 24.17 14.43 -54.39
N ASP A 816 23.98 14.69 -53.10
CA ASP A 816 23.65 13.66 -52.10
C ASP A 816 22.30 12.98 -52.38
N ALA A 817 21.26 13.73 -52.74
CA ALA A 817 19.95 13.21 -53.11
C ALA A 817 19.93 12.37 -54.41
N ARG A 818 21.00 12.43 -55.21
CA ARG A 818 21.20 11.57 -56.39
C ARG A 818 22.06 10.35 -56.08
N LEU A 819 22.87 10.41 -55.02
CA LEU A 819 23.72 9.32 -54.54
C LEU A 819 22.88 8.25 -53.83
N THR A 820 21.93 8.67 -53.00
CA THR A 820 20.94 7.79 -52.34
C THR A 820 20.09 7.02 -53.36
N ARG A 821 19.68 7.67 -54.47
CA ARG A 821 18.93 7.02 -55.57
C ARG A 821 19.74 6.01 -56.38
N LEU A 822 21.08 6.06 -56.34
CA LEU A 822 21.95 5.10 -57.00
C LEU A 822 22.22 3.87 -56.13
N GLU A 823 22.31 4.05 -54.81
CA GLU A 823 22.43 2.95 -53.83
C GLU A 823 21.17 2.07 -53.75
N GLU A 824 19.98 2.63 -54.01
CA GLU A 824 18.74 1.86 -54.14
C GLU A 824 18.71 0.95 -55.37
N ARG A 825 19.36 1.35 -56.47
CA ARG A 825 19.37 0.57 -57.72
C ARG A 825 20.35 -0.60 -57.70
N SER A 826 21.40 -0.58 -56.87
CA SER A 826 22.37 -1.68 -56.80
C SER A 826 21.89 -2.89 -56.00
N ARG A 827 20.78 -2.80 -55.27
CA ARG A 827 20.24 -3.90 -54.45
C ARG A 827 19.40 -4.95 -55.21
N HIS A 828 19.19 -4.77 -56.53
CA HIS A 828 18.17 -5.54 -57.29
C HIS A 828 18.69 -6.55 -58.33
N VAL A 829 19.90 -7.12 -58.19
CA VAL A 829 20.35 -8.24 -59.06
C VAL A 829 20.54 -9.52 -58.25
N GLN A 830 19.55 -10.43 -58.30
CA GLN A 830 19.61 -11.77 -57.71
C GLN A 830 20.28 -12.76 -58.67
N LEU A 831 21.43 -13.32 -58.29
CA LEU A 831 22.05 -14.46 -58.98
C LEU A 831 21.48 -15.77 -58.40
N THR A 832 20.79 -16.54 -59.23
CA THR A 832 20.28 -17.87 -58.86
C THR A 832 21.33 -18.97 -59.11
N ASP A 833 21.19 -20.12 -58.45
CA ASP A 833 22.12 -21.27 -58.49
C ASP A 833 22.35 -21.90 -59.89
N GLU A 834 21.62 -21.43 -60.91
CA GLU A 834 21.80 -21.84 -62.30
C GLU A 834 22.70 -20.91 -63.13
N SER A 835 23.19 -19.81 -62.53
CA SER A 835 24.04 -18.84 -63.23
C SER A 835 25.30 -19.49 -63.81
N ILE A 836 25.52 -19.27 -65.11
CA ILE A 836 26.59 -19.87 -65.92
C ILE A 836 27.53 -18.77 -66.42
N CYS A 837 28.83 -19.07 -66.47
CA CYS A 837 29.83 -18.17 -67.01
C CYS A 837 29.58 -17.93 -68.50
N ASP A 838 29.40 -16.69 -68.94
CA ASP A 838 29.14 -16.38 -70.35
C ASP A 838 30.29 -16.76 -71.28
N SER A 839 31.52 -16.79 -70.76
CA SER A 839 32.70 -17.14 -71.57
C SER A 839 32.96 -18.63 -71.70
N CYS A 840 32.81 -19.43 -70.64
CA CYS A 840 33.10 -20.88 -70.68
C CYS A 840 31.90 -21.77 -70.39
N ARG A 841 30.73 -21.18 -70.15
CA ARG A 841 29.45 -21.82 -69.80
C ARG A 841 29.49 -22.76 -68.59
N ALA A 842 30.53 -22.65 -67.76
CA ALA A 842 30.62 -23.37 -66.50
C ALA A 842 29.68 -22.75 -65.46
N ARG A 843 28.92 -23.58 -64.72
CA ARG A 843 28.07 -23.12 -63.60
C ARG A 843 28.90 -22.42 -62.52
N LEU A 844 28.43 -21.26 -62.09
CA LEU A 844 29.13 -20.34 -61.19
C LEU A 844 28.89 -20.62 -59.70
N GLY A 845 28.09 -21.64 -59.37
CA GLY A 845 27.75 -22.00 -57.99
C GLY A 845 28.92 -21.92 -57.01
N THR A 846 28.81 -21.01 -56.04
CA THR A 846 29.78 -20.61 -54.99
C THR A 846 31.20 -20.21 -55.43
N LYS A 847 31.50 -20.11 -56.74
CA LYS A 847 32.83 -19.74 -57.24
C LYS A 847 32.89 -18.25 -57.56
N LEU A 848 34.00 -17.59 -57.20
CA LEU A 848 34.26 -16.18 -57.54
C LEU A 848 34.03 -15.92 -59.05
N PHE A 849 33.19 -14.92 -59.35
CA PHE A 849 32.88 -14.45 -60.68
C PHE A 849 32.99 -12.93 -60.75
N VAL A 850 33.12 -12.40 -61.96
CA VAL A 850 33.19 -10.96 -62.23
C VAL A 850 32.06 -10.62 -63.19
N MET A 851 31.27 -9.62 -62.85
CA MET A 851 30.26 -9.03 -63.74
C MET A 851 30.85 -7.82 -64.45
N TYR A 852 30.75 -7.79 -65.78
CA TYR A 852 31.11 -6.62 -66.58
C TYR A 852 29.92 -5.63 -66.66
N PRO A 853 30.16 -4.34 -66.97
CA PRO A 853 29.11 -3.31 -67.05
C PRO A 853 28.03 -3.53 -68.11
N ASP A 854 28.19 -4.54 -68.97
CA ASP A 854 27.22 -4.97 -69.97
C ASP A 854 26.38 -6.19 -69.49
N ASP A 855 26.34 -6.42 -68.18
CA ASP A 855 25.65 -7.52 -67.49
C ASP A 855 26.18 -8.93 -67.79
N SER A 856 27.34 -9.05 -68.44
CA SER A 856 27.97 -10.37 -68.67
C SER A 856 28.72 -10.89 -67.43
N VAL A 857 28.45 -12.15 -67.05
CA VAL A 857 28.99 -12.79 -65.84
C VAL A 857 30.05 -13.82 -66.23
N VAL A 858 31.28 -13.65 -65.75
CA VAL A 858 32.41 -14.50 -66.16
C VAL A 858 33.11 -15.09 -64.93
N CYS A 859 33.42 -16.40 -64.98
CA CYS A 859 34.14 -17.03 -63.87
C CYS A 859 35.57 -16.50 -63.76
N TYR A 860 36.10 -16.48 -62.54
CA TYR A 860 37.44 -15.95 -62.26
C TYR A 860 38.55 -16.50 -63.17
N ARG A 861 38.44 -17.76 -63.60
CA ARG A 861 39.41 -18.39 -64.51
C ARG A 861 39.37 -17.78 -65.92
N CYS A 862 38.19 -17.47 -66.45
CA CYS A 862 38.04 -16.85 -67.77
C CYS A 862 38.44 -15.38 -67.74
N TYR A 863 38.08 -14.68 -66.66
CA TYR A 863 38.53 -13.31 -66.40
C TYR A 863 40.06 -13.21 -66.43
N ARG A 864 40.77 -14.13 -65.75
CA ARG A 864 42.24 -14.14 -65.74
C ARG A 864 42.88 -14.40 -67.11
N ASN A 865 42.19 -15.12 -68.00
CA ASN A 865 42.69 -15.43 -69.34
C ASN A 865 42.38 -14.33 -70.37
N GLN A 866 41.27 -13.60 -70.23
CA GLN A 866 40.85 -12.54 -71.16
C GLN A 866 41.36 -11.14 -70.76
N GLY A 867 41.57 -10.90 -69.46
CA GLY A 867 42.01 -9.62 -68.92
C GLY A 867 40.94 -8.52 -68.96
N ASP A 868 41.10 -7.51 -68.10
CA ASP A 868 40.10 -6.47 -67.77
C ASP A 868 39.55 -5.65 -68.95
N SER A 869 40.23 -5.69 -70.10
CA SER A 869 39.96 -4.76 -71.20
C SER A 869 38.88 -5.20 -72.18
N ALA A 870 38.41 -6.45 -72.16
CA ALA A 870 37.41 -6.91 -73.12
C ALA A 870 36.37 -7.86 -72.49
N SER A 871 35.08 -7.63 -72.75
CA SER A 871 34.01 -8.57 -72.35
C SER A 871 33.95 -9.77 -73.31
N PRO A 872 33.37 -10.92 -72.88
CA PRO A 872 33.24 -12.12 -73.72
C PRO A 872 32.43 -11.88 -75.01
N HIS A 873 31.55 -10.87 -75.00
CA HIS A 873 30.76 -10.43 -76.15
C HIS A 873 31.55 -9.55 -77.14
N GLY A 874 32.88 -9.43 -76.96
CA GLY A 874 33.78 -8.78 -77.91
C GLY A 874 33.88 -7.25 -77.76
N ARG A 875 33.32 -6.67 -76.70
CA ARG A 875 33.44 -5.22 -76.43
C ARG A 875 34.77 -4.91 -75.76
N ASN A 876 35.58 -4.08 -76.40
CA ASN A 876 36.87 -3.63 -75.88
C ASN A 876 36.74 -2.27 -75.18
N PHE A 877 36.80 -2.28 -73.85
CA PHE A 877 36.60 -1.11 -72.97
C PHE A 877 37.70 -0.04 -73.12
N ARG A 878 38.80 -0.33 -73.83
CA ARG A 878 39.82 0.68 -74.19
C ARG A 878 39.49 1.48 -75.46
N LYS A 879 38.57 1.00 -76.30
CA LYS A 879 38.19 1.69 -77.56
C LYS A 879 36.75 2.17 -77.59
N GLY A 880 35.90 1.69 -76.68
CA GLY A 880 34.58 2.25 -76.42
C GLY A 880 34.62 3.10 -75.16
N GLY A 881 34.52 4.42 -75.29
CA GLY A 881 34.54 5.33 -74.15
C GLY A 881 33.32 5.15 -73.26
N ILE A 882 33.54 4.76 -72.01
CA ILE A 882 32.59 4.96 -70.91
C ILE A 882 33.39 5.67 -69.83
N PHE A 883 33.08 6.94 -69.59
CA PHE A 883 33.47 7.57 -68.34
C PHE A 883 32.25 7.66 -67.44
N LYS A 884 32.35 7.04 -66.26
CA LYS A 884 32.08 7.79 -65.04
C LYS A 884 32.96 7.29 -63.89
N GLN A 885 33.70 8.25 -63.35
CA GLN A 885 34.63 8.16 -62.24
C GLN A 885 33.93 7.68 -60.98
N SER A 886 34.09 6.40 -60.68
CA SER A 886 34.48 6.02 -59.34
C SER A 886 35.73 5.17 -59.52
N TRP A 887 36.62 5.19 -58.54
CA TRP A 887 37.90 4.46 -58.47
C TRP A 887 39.11 5.25 -59.01
N LEU A 888 40.14 5.31 -58.15
CA LEU A 888 41.35 6.14 -58.15
C LEU A 888 41.13 7.52 -57.48
N ASP A 889 41.54 7.80 -56.25
CA ASP A 889 42.48 7.13 -55.35
C ASP A 889 42.20 7.56 -53.89
N LYS A 890 42.28 6.60 -52.96
CA LYS A 890 42.69 6.89 -51.58
C LYS A 890 44.21 7.15 -51.61
N MET A 891 44.68 8.14 -50.84
CA MET A 891 46.08 8.60 -50.67
C MET A 891 46.55 9.53 -51.81
N GLY A 892 47.06 10.75 -51.63
CA GLY A 892 47.75 11.38 -50.51
C GLY A 892 49.18 11.74 -50.93
N TYR A 893 49.52 13.06 -50.90
CA TYR A 893 50.89 13.66 -50.83
C TYR A 893 51.76 13.71 -52.13
N ILE A 894 52.57 14.71 -52.52
CA ILE A 894 53.26 15.91 -51.96
C ILE A 894 53.75 16.79 -53.14
N THR A 895 53.90 18.13 -52.95
CA THR A 895 55.10 18.99 -53.27
C THR A 895 54.69 20.46 -53.50
N LEU A 896 55.41 21.53 -53.15
CA LEU A 896 56.50 21.81 -52.20
C LEU A 896 56.82 23.33 -52.27
N GLY A 897 57.19 23.96 -51.14
CA GLY A 897 58.10 25.11 -51.08
C GLY A 897 57.80 26.12 -49.95
N VAL A 898 58.68 26.44 -49.00
CA VAL A 898 60.15 26.29 -48.89
C VAL A 898 60.60 26.65 -47.43
N VAL A 899 61.42 25.77 -46.79
CA VAL A 899 62.68 26.03 -45.98
C VAL A 899 62.59 26.67 -44.56
N TYR A 900 63.21 26.20 -43.43
CA TYR A 900 64.41 25.36 -43.12
C TYR A 900 64.32 24.72 -41.68
N THR A 901 64.56 23.39 -41.49
CA THR A 901 65.71 22.66 -40.82
C THR A 901 65.88 22.72 -39.27
N LEU A 902 66.30 21.71 -38.47
CA LEU A 902 67.05 20.42 -38.62
C LEU A 902 67.01 19.66 -37.23
N TYR A 903 66.85 18.33 -37.07
CA TYR A 903 67.82 17.18 -37.09
C TYR A 903 67.01 15.87 -36.75
N ARG A 904 66.90 14.76 -37.52
CA ARG A 904 67.80 13.62 -37.90
C ARG A 904 68.26 12.74 -36.69
N VAL A 905 67.97 11.43 -36.56
CA VAL A 905 68.50 10.25 -37.34
C VAL A 905 67.87 8.87 -36.91
N ARG A 906 67.48 8.04 -37.91
CA ARG A 906 67.53 6.54 -38.13
C ARG A 906 66.80 5.50 -37.25
N GLU A 907 65.91 4.65 -37.82
CA GLU A 907 66.07 3.33 -38.56
C GLU A 907 66.26 2.12 -37.60
N GLN A 908 65.69 0.91 -37.72
CA GLN A 908 65.05 0.08 -38.78
C GLN A 908 64.35 -1.15 -38.11
N GLY A 909 63.36 -1.79 -38.78
CA GLY A 909 62.74 -3.10 -38.40
C GLY A 909 63.61 -4.33 -38.72
N PRO A 910 63.12 -5.59 -38.98
CA PRO A 910 61.75 -6.06 -39.29
C PRO A 910 61.37 -7.50 -38.77
N GLY A 911 60.21 -8.08 -39.22
CA GLY A 911 60.19 -9.47 -39.75
C GLY A 911 59.30 -10.57 -39.10
N GLU A 912 58.49 -11.24 -39.93
CA GLU A 912 57.50 -12.31 -39.68
C GLU A 912 58.01 -13.78 -39.74
N ALA A 913 57.26 -14.69 -39.07
CA ALA A 913 56.76 -16.03 -39.47
C ALA A 913 57.60 -17.35 -39.50
N ILE A 914 56.90 -18.46 -39.13
CA ILE A 914 56.94 -19.88 -39.62
C ILE A 914 57.64 -21.03 -38.81
N TYR A 915 56.80 -22.02 -38.40
CA TYR A 915 56.90 -23.51 -38.33
C TYR A 915 57.64 -24.34 -37.23
N THR A 916 56.80 -25.07 -36.45
CA THR A 916 56.74 -26.54 -36.11
C THR A 916 57.94 -27.38 -35.59
N ARG A 917 57.73 -28.09 -34.44
CA ARG A 917 57.64 -29.59 -34.24
C ARG A 917 57.60 -29.95 -32.73
N HIS A 918 56.56 -30.65 -32.23
CA HIS A 918 56.49 -32.11 -31.86
C HIS A 918 57.44 -32.54 -30.72
N CYS A 919 57.12 -33.30 -29.66
CA CYS A 919 56.13 -34.34 -29.28
C CYS A 919 56.09 -34.37 -27.71
N MET A 920 55.15 -34.93 -26.93
CA MET A 920 54.42 -36.21 -27.02
C MET A 920 53.32 -36.31 -25.91
N HIS A 921 52.10 -36.74 -26.29
CA HIS A 921 51.16 -37.71 -25.64
C HIS A 921 50.60 -37.44 -24.20
N HIS A 922 49.31 -37.66 -23.84
CA HIS A 922 48.09 -38.35 -24.37
C HIS A 922 46.84 -37.69 -23.68
N ALA A 923 45.69 -37.33 -24.30
CA ALA A 923 44.56 -38.09 -24.90
C ALA A 923 43.72 -38.88 -23.83
N ILE A 924 42.36 -38.86 -23.68
CA ILE A 924 41.19 -38.79 -24.59
C ILE A 924 39.85 -38.56 -23.81
N SER A 925 38.91 -37.88 -24.48
CA SER A 925 37.42 -37.72 -24.33
C SER A 925 36.58 -39.03 -24.15
N TYR A 926 35.28 -39.14 -23.83
CA TYR A 926 34.05 -38.55 -24.42
C TYR A 926 32.81 -39.14 -23.66
N THR A 927 31.80 -38.30 -23.41
CA THR A 927 30.30 -38.51 -23.41
C THR A 927 29.54 -39.64 -22.70
N ASN A 928 28.47 -39.18 -22.03
CA ASN A 928 27.04 -39.57 -22.10
C ASN A 928 26.37 -40.51 -21.06
N LEU A 929 25.32 -39.90 -20.48
CA LEU A 929 24.00 -40.40 -20.06
C LEU A 929 23.80 -41.28 -18.82
N SER A 930 23.04 -40.65 -17.90
CA SER A 930 21.82 -41.16 -17.24
C SER A 930 21.93 -41.89 -15.89
N ARG A 931 21.03 -41.43 -15.00
CA ARG A 931 20.40 -42.12 -13.87
C ARG A 931 21.35 -42.95 -12.99
N TYR A 932 21.98 -42.29 -12.03
CA TYR A 932 22.06 -42.68 -10.61
C TYR A 932 22.58 -41.46 -9.84
N ASP A 933 21.67 -40.51 -9.74
CA ASP A 933 21.68 -39.36 -8.85
C ASP A 933 21.44 -39.82 -7.40
N MET A 934 21.73 -38.97 -6.42
CA MET A 934 21.11 -39.03 -5.09
C MET A 934 21.43 -40.25 -4.18
N MET A 935 22.71 -40.57 -3.91
CA MET A 935 22.98 -41.29 -2.64
C MET A 935 24.37 -41.12 -2.01
N MET A 936 25.36 -40.55 -2.71
CA MET A 936 26.73 -40.47 -2.18
C MET A 936 27.30 -39.05 -2.04
N LYS A 937 26.53 -38.00 -2.38
CA LYS A 937 26.91 -36.60 -2.11
C LYS A 937 26.35 -36.05 -0.78
N LEU A 938 25.42 -36.75 -0.14
CA LEU A 938 24.91 -36.38 1.18
C LEU A 938 25.83 -36.82 2.33
N LEU A 939 26.74 -37.78 2.10
CA LEU A 939 27.62 -38.32 3.14
C LEU A 939 28.93 -37.53 3.32
N LEU A 940 29.27 -36.61 2.40
CA LEU A 940 30.53 -35.84 2.46
C LEU A 940 30.36 -34.42 3.01
N LEU A 941 29.14 -33.87 2.99
CA LEU A 941 28.80 -32.59 3.63
C LEU A 941 28.57 -32.73 5.15
N LEU A 942 28.22 -33.92 5.62
CA LEU A 942 28.05 -34.24 7.05
C LEU A 942 29.36 -34.54 7.79
N LEU A 943 30.49 -34.68 7.08
CA LEU A 943 31.80 -34.98 7.66
C LEU A 943 32.74 -33.76 7.72
N LEU A 944 32.37 -32.62 7.11
CA LEU A 944 33.13 -31.38 7.15
C LEU A 944 32.62 -30.36 8.19
N SER A 945 31.40 -30.53 8.71
CA SER A 945 30.87 -29.72 9.83
C SER A 945 31.37 -30.18 11.20
N VAL A 946 31.95 -31.39 11.31
CA VAL A 946 32.34 -32.01 12.59
C VAL A 946 33.82 -31.75 12.96
N LEU A 947 34.61 -31.11 12.09
CA LEU A 947 36.06 -30.95 12.29
C LEU A 947 36.55 -29.51 12.55
N LEU A 948 35.65 -28.54 12.70
CA LEU A 948 36.00 -27.13 12.97
C LEU A 948 35.63 -26.60 14.36
N LEU A 949 35.04 -27.41 15.25
CA LEU A 949 34.72 -27.01 16.63
C LEU A 949 35.43 -27.89 17.67
N ALA A 950 36.74 -28.00 17.58
CA ALA A 950 37.55 -28.55 18.66
C ALA A 950 38.97 -27.98 18.68
N THR A 951 39.13 -26.66 18.89
CA THR A 951 40.27 -26.07 19.62
C THR A 951 40.03 -24.57 19.94
N ALA A 952 39.50 -24.29 21.13
CA ALA A 952 39.71 -23.11 21.99
C ALA A 952 38.57 -23.18 23.02
N GLY A 953 38.79 -23.55 24.27
CA GLY A 953 39.37 -22.66 25.28
C GLY A 953 38.20 -22.20 26.16
N LYS A 954 38.16 -22.68 27.41
CA LYS A 954 37.21 -22.23 28.44
C LYS A 954 37.41 -20.73 28.68
N ASP A 955 36.34 -19.96 28.63
CA ASP A 955 36.07 -18.83 29.52
C ASP A 955 34.57 -18.82 29.83
N ASP A 956 34.25 -18.23 30.97
CA ASP A 956 33.02 -18.38 31.74
C ASP A 956 31.73 -17.93 31.00
N ASP A 957 30.63 -18.63 31.28
CA ASP A 957 29.26 -18.31 30.82
C ASP A 957 28.76 -17.11 31.66
N GLU A 958 29.27 -15.91 31.36
CA GLU A 958 28.62 -14.64 31.70
C GLU A 958 27.38 -14.51 30.82
N GLN A 959 26.18 -14.51 31.43
CA GLN A 959 24.97 -14.02 30.75
C GLN A 959 25.31 -12.65 30.18
N LEU A 960 25.32 -12.54 28.85
CA LEU A 960 25.64 -11.31 28.15
C LEU A 960 24.54 -10.29 28.44
N GLN A 961 24.74 -9.57 29.53
CA GLN A 961 23.82 -8.57 30.03
C GLN A 961 23.87 -7.38 29.07
N CYS A 962 22.70 -6.81 28.76
CA CYS A 962 22.66 -5.57 28.01
C CYS A 962 23.58 -4.55 28.67
N HIS A 963 24.37 -3.85 27.86
CA HIS A 963 25.26 -2.84 28.36
C HIS A 963 24.46 -1.68 28.99
N ASP A 964 24.81 -1.29 30.22
CA ASP A 964 24.07 -0.29 31.02
C ASP A 964 23.82 1.03 30.24
N ASP A 965 24.79 1.46 29.42
CA ASP A 965 24.66 2.67 28.60
C ASP A 965 23.60 2.53 27.49
N ASP A 966 23.47 1.36 26.88
CA ASP A 966 22.48 1.10 25.83
C ASP A 966 21.08 0.97 26.45
N GLU A 967 20.96 0.31 27.60
CA GLU A 967 19.71 0.24 28.39
C GLU A 967 19.24 1.65 28.80
N ALA A 968 20.16 2.48 29.30
CA ALA A 968 19.86 3.87 29.66
C ALA A 968 19.45 4.72 28.45
N ALA A 969 20.07 4.49 27.29
CA ALA A 969 19.70 5.17 26.04
C ALA A 969 18.28 4.76 25.58
N LEU A 970 17.94 3.48 25.63
CA LEU A 970 16.61 2.98 25.28
C LEU A 970 15.53 3.54 26.21
N LEU A 971 15.74 3.53 27.52
CA LEU A 971 14.79 4.15 28.46
C LEU A 971 14.64 5.67 28.25
N ALA A 972 15.71 6.35 27.82
CA ALA A 972 15.64 7.75 27.46
C ALA A 972 14.85 7.99 26.16
N ILE A 973 14.92 7.07 25.19
CA ILE A 973 14.11 7.09 23.97
C ILE A 973 12.62 6.92 24.32
N ASP A 974 12.28 5.93 25.16
CA ASP A 974 10.92 5.68 25.63
C ASP A 974 10.33 6.92 26.33
N ALA A 975 11.08 7.49 27.26
CA ALA A 975 10.68 8.72 27.96
C ALA A 975 10.51 9.92 27.02
N ALA A 976 11.37 10.07 26.02
CA ALA A 976 11.30 11.17 25.05
C ALA A 976 10.09 11.08 24.11
N LEU A 977 9.61 9.86 23.84
CA LEU A 977 8.43 9.59 23.01
C LEU A 977 7.13 9.51 23.83
N GLY A 978 7.18 9.82 25.13
CA GLY A 978 6.01 9.95 25.98
C GLY A 978 5.56 8.66 26.68
N ASN A 979 6.46 7.69 26.89
CA ASN A 979 6.17 6.36 27.45
C ASN A 979 4.97 5.66 26.78
N PRO A 980 5.02 5.50 25.44
CA PRO A 980 3.95 4.87 24.67
C PRO A 980 3.77 3.40 25.06
N TYR A 981 2.54 2.88 24.88
CA TYR A 981 2.23 1.48 25.16
C TYR A 981 3.11 0.50 24.35
N HIS A 982 3.60 0.94 23.18
CA HIS A 982 4.51 0.18 22.31
C HIS A 982 5.78 -0.31 23.03
N PHE A 983 6.34 0.50 23.94
CA PHE A 983 7.57 0.16 24.66
C PHE A 983 7.31 -0.43 26.05
N THR A 984 6.12 -0.99 26.32
CA THR A 984 5.78 -1.57 27.64
C THR A 984 6.69 -2.72 28.10
N SER A 985 7.39 -3.37 27.17
CA SER A 985 8.38 -4.41 27.50
C SER A 985 9.72 -3.84 28.00
N TRP A 986 9.95 -2.53 27.87
CA TRP A 986 11.21 -1.87 28.19
C TRP A 986 11.31 -1.58 29.69
N THR A 987 11.53 -2.63 30.47
CA THR A 987 11.59 -2.56 31.93
C THR A 987 12.99 -2.86 32.45
N ARG A 988 13.41 -2.16 33.52
CA ARG A 988 14.71 -2.41 34.19
C ARG A 988 14.84 -3.81 34.80
N ASP A 989 13.75 -4.57 34.86
CA ASP A 989 13.71 -5.90 35.44
C ASP A 989 14.15 -6.99 34.43
N THR A 990 14.22 -6.66 33.14
CA THR A 990 14.61 -7.56 32.04
C THR A 990 15.78 -6.96 31.25
N SER A 991 16.68 -7.81 30.72
CA SER A 991 17.79 -7.33 29.90
C SER A 991 17.27 -6.63 28.64
N CYS A 992 17.86 -5.48 28.26
CA CYS A 992 17.40 -4.74 27.09
C CYS A 992 17.47 -5.54 25.77
N CYS A 993 18.30 -6.57 25.72
CA CYS A 993 18.41 -7.45 24.56
C CYS A 993 17.20 -8.39 24.37
N ASP A 994 16.33 -8.49 25.37
CA ASP A 994 15.05 -9.22 25.31
C ASP A 994 13.85 -8.28 25.08
N TRP A 995 14.09 -6.97 24.94
CA TRP A 995 13.03 -5.99 24.76
C TRP A 995 12.45 -6.06 23.35
N TYR A 996 11.15 -5.76 23.23
CA TYR A 996 10.48 -5.71 21.95
C TYR A 996 11.16 -4.67 21.05
N ASP A 997 11.39 -5.03 19.78
CA ASP A 997 12.04 -4.22 18.74
C ASP A 997 13.54 -3.91 18.91
N VAL A 998 14.24 -4.58 19.84
CA VAL A 998 15.68 -4.41 20.09
C VAL A 998 16.44 -5.71 19.82
N ASP A 999 17.48 -5.67 18.99
CA ASP A 999 18.43 -6.79 18.84
C ASP A 999 19.84 -6.40 19.29
N CYS A 1000 20.49 -7.30 20.02
CA CYS A 1000 21.88 -7.15 20.47
C CYS A 1000 22.85 -8.07 19.72
N ASP A 1001 24.11 -7.64 19.66
CA ASP A 1001 25.22 -8.45 19.19
C ASP A 1001 25.57 -9.55 20.21
N GLN A 1002 25.65 -10.79 19.73
CA GLN A 1002 25.80 -11.99 20.57
C GLN A 1002 27.15 -12.11 21.29
N ASP A 1003 28.17 -11.36 20.86
CA ASP A 1003 29.51 -11.40 21.45
C ASP A 1003 29.76 -10.22 22.38
N SER A 1004 29.15 -9.05 22.12
CA SER A 1004 29.40 -7.81 22.84
C SER A 1004 28.26 -7.32 23.75
N GLY A 1005 27.04 -7.84 23.59
CA GLY A 1005 25.86 -7.43 24.38
C GLY A 1005 25.39 -6.01 24.09
N ARG A 1006 25.92 -5.39 23.02
CA ARG A 1006 25.57 -4.05 22.56
C ARG A 1006 24.39 -4.11 21.60
N VAL A 1007 23.54 -3.09 21.65
CA VAL A 1007 22.38 -2.98 20.76
C VAL A 1007 22.85 -2.67 19.33
N VAL A 1008 22.47 -3.53 18.38
CA VAL A 1008 22.82 -3.41 16.96
C VAL A 1008 21.63 -3.15 16.05
N SER A 1009 20.40 -3.39 16.52
CA SER A 1009 19.18 -3.17 15.76
C SER A 1009 18.11 -2.53 16.64
N LEU A 1010 17.45 -1.50 16.12
CA LEU A 1010 16.27 -0.90 16.71
C LEU A 1010 15.21 -0.73 15.61
N THR A 1011 14.07 -1.40 15.75
CA THR A 1011 13.07 -1.51 14.67
C THR A 1011 11.63 -1.22 15.11
N VAL A 1012 11.18 0.02 14.99
CA VAL A 1012 9.85 0.46 15.42
C VAL A 1012 8.89 0.54 14.22
N PHE A 1013 7.78 -0.18 14.29
CA PHE A 1013 6.80 -0.29 13.19
C PHE A 1013 5.35 -0.03 13.64
N GLN A 1014 4.57 0.63 12.77
CA GLN A 1014 3.10 0.62 12.76
C GLN A 1014 2.41 1.06 14.07
N ASP A 1015 2.87 2.15 14.69
CA ASP A 1015 2.15 2.78 15.78
C ASP A 1015 1.70 4.20 15.41
N THR A 1016 0.37 4.40 15.37
CA THR A 1016 -0.26 5.70 15.09
C THR A 1016 -0.20 6.66 16.28
N ASN A 1017 0.03 6.14 17.49
CA ASN A 1017 0.04 6.88 18.74
C ASN A 1017 1.44 7.39 19.12
N LEU A 1018 2.49 6.93 18.44
CA LEU A 1018 3.84 7.46 18.59
C LEU A 1018 3.92 8.88 18.03
N THR A 1019 3.98 9.87 18.92
CA THR A 1019 4.06 11.29 18.58
C THR A 1019 5.39 11.89 19.04
N GLY A 1020 5.83 12.98 18.41
CA GLY A 1020 7.04 13.72 18.81
C GLY A 1020 8.06 13.82 17.69
N ALA A 1021 9.33 14.01 18.04
CA ALA A 1021 10.45 14.04 17.12
C ALA A 1021 11.42 12.89 17.39
N ILE A 1022 12.28 12.58 16.42
CA ILE A 1022 13.33 11.57 16.57
C ILE A 1022 14.24 11.96 17.76
N PRO A 1023 14.31 11.16 18.84
CA PRO A 1023 15.08 11.52 20.02
C PRO A 1023 16.59 11.48 19.78
N ASP A 1024 17.32 12.49 20.27
CA ASP A 1024 18.80 12.53 20.23
C ASP A 1024 19.43 11.35 20.99
N ALA A 1025 18.70 10.75 21.95
CA ALA A 1025 19.15 9.60 22.72
C ALA A 1025 19.49 8.37 21.84
N ILE A 1026 18.94 8.26 20.63
CA ILE A 1026 19.30 7.19 19.67
C ILE A 1026 20.79 7.23 19.34
N ALA A 1027 21.41 8.41 19.33
CA ALA A 1027 22.83 8.56 19.03
C ALA A 1027 23.76 7.90 20.09
N ASN A 1028 23.24 7.58 21.28
CA ASN A 1028 24.01 6.90 22.32
C ASN A 1028 24.15 5.39 22.07
N LEU A 1029 23.36 4.81 21.15
CA LEU A 1029 23.46 3.41 20.73
C LEU A 1029 24.60 3.25 19.70
N THR A 1030 25.85 3.46 20.11
CA THR A 1030 26.98 3.67 19.19
C THR A 1030 27.30 2.50 18.24
N HIS A 1031 26.83 1.29 18.53
CA HIS A 1031 27.04 0.10 17.70
C HIS A 1031 25.84 -0.25 16.80
N LEU A 1032 24.85 0.64 16.72
CA LEU A 1032 23.66 0.43 15.92
C LEU A 1032 24.02 0.24 14.44
N ARG A 1033 23.67 -0.92 13.89
CA ARG A 1033 23.85 -1.28 12.47
C ARG A 1033 22.57 -1.09 11.67
N THR A 1034 21.42 -1.23 12.32
CA THR A 1034 20.10 -1.13 11.70
C THR A 1034 19.20 -0.22 12.52
N LEU A 1035 18.69 0.84 11.91
CA LEU A 1035 17.67 1.71 12.48
C LEU A 1035 16.47 1.75 11.55
N VAL A 1036 15.31 1.31 12.05
CA VAL A 1036 14.05 1.36 11.32
C VAL A 1036 13.00 2.08 12.13
N LEU A 1037 12.48 3.19 11.59
CA LEU A 1037 11.33 3.94 12.06
C LEU A 1037 10.34 4.02 10.89
N HIS A 1038 9.34 3.14 10.88
CA HIS A 1038 8.47 3.00 9.72
C HIS A 1038 6.99 3.06 10.08
N HIS A 1039 6.23 3.82 9.28
CA HIS A 1039 4.77 3.96 9.41
C HIS A 1039 4.36 4.58 10.75
N LEU A 1040 5.02 5.69 11.10
CA LEU A 1040 4.81 6.49 12.32
C LEU A 1040 4.33 7.90 11.90
N PRO A 1041 3.04 8.08 11.58
CA PRO A 1041 2.53 9.29 10.92
C PRO A 1041 2.69 10.56 11.75
N SER A 1042 2.72 10.44 13.07
CA SER A 1042 2.82 11.56 14.01
C SER A 1042 4.25 11.87 14.46
N LEU A 1043 5.25 11.11 13.98
CA LEU A 1043 6.67 11.39 14.18
C LEU A 1043 7.12 12.48 13.20
N SER A 1044 7.55 13.62 13.72
CA SER A 1044 7.80 14.86 12.97
C SER A 1044 9.14 15.50 13.34
N GLY A 1045 9.43 16.72 12.87
CA GLY A 1045 10.72 17.37 13.07
C GLY A 1045 11.77 16.97 12.04
N ALA A 1046 13.03 17.37 12.25
CA ALA A 1046 14.13 17.05 11.34
C ALA A 1046 14.89 15.79 11.77
N ILE A 1047 15.60 15.16 10.83
CA ILE A 1047 16.56 14.10 11.16
C ILE A 1047 17.71 14.76 11.95
N PRO A 1048 17.96 14.37 13.20
CA PRO A 1048 18.87 15.09 14.07
C PRO A 1048 20.34 14.82 13.72
N ASP A 1049 21.17 15.86 13.79
CA ASP A 1049 22.61 15.78 13.50
C ASP A 1049 23.37 14.83 14.44
N SER A 1050 22.79 14.51 15.60
CA SER A 1050 23.32 13.56 16.58
C SER A 1050 23.49 12.15 15.98
N LEU A 1051 22.67 11.76 15.00
CA LEU A 1051 22.80 10.45 14.32
C LEU A 1051 24.12 10.28 13.55
N ALA A 1052 24.87 11.37 13.32
CA ALA A 1052 26.22 11.28 12.75
C ALA A 1052 27.19 10.45 13.62
N ALA A 1053 26.89 10.23 14.90
CA ALA A 1053 27.69 9.42 15.81
C ALA A 1053 27.62 7.91 15.52
N LEU A 1054 26.60 7.44 14.79
CA LEU A 1054 26.33 6.02 14.53
C LEU A 1054 27.16 5.46 13.37
N THR A 1055 28.48 5.45 13.50
CA THR A 1055 29.40 5.12 12.38
C THR A 1055 29.28 3.69 11.85
N ASP A 1056 28.72 2.77 12.65
CA ASP A 1056 28.50 1.37 12.29
C ASP A 1056 27.18 1.15 11.54
N LEU A 1057 26.37 2.21 11.34
CA LEU A 1057 25.06 2.12 10.73
C LEU A 1057 25.16 1.70 9.25
N SER A 1058 24.54 0.56 8.97
CA SER A 1058 24.53 -0.09 7.65
C SER A 1058 23.18 0.07 6.92
N GLN A 1059 22.09 0.16 7.69
CA GLN A 1059 20.73 0.31 7.17
C GLN A 1059 20.01 1.40 7.96
N LEU A 1060 19.56 2.43 7.27
CA LEU A 1060 18.76 3.52 7.83
C LEU A 1060 17.44 3.62 7.09
N THR A 1061 16.35 3.35 7.80
CA THR A 1061 14.99 3.49 7.29
C THR A 1061 14.20 4.44 8.20
N ILE A 1062 13.83 5.61 7.68
CA ILE A 1062 12.88 6.52 8.32
C ILE A 1062 11.85 6.84 7.25
N SER A 1063 10.74 6.10 7.21
CA SER A 1063 9.77 6.23 6.11
C SER A 1063 8.34 6.15 6.57
N TRP A 1064 7.44 6.78 5.82
CA TRP A 1064 6.03 6.96 6.20
C TRP A 1064 5.89 7.69 7.56
N THR A 1065 6.55 8.84 7.66
CA THR A 1065 6.48 9.73 8.83
C THR A 1065 6.25 11.19 8.41
N ALA A 1066 6.06 12.09 9.37
CA ALA A 1066 5.96 13.53 9.13
C ALA A 1066 7.31 14.27 9.25
N VAL A 1067 8.43 13.55 9.22
CA VAL A 1067 9.78 14.13 9.28
C VAL A 1067 10.00 15.11 8.11
N SER A 1068 10.63 16.24 8.40
CA SER A 1068 10.77 17.39 7.50
C SER A 1068 12.17 18.00 7.57
N GLY A 1069 12.43 19.09 6.83
CA GLY A 1069 13.76 19.68 6.72
C GLY A 1069 14.61 19.04 5.61
N PRO A 1070 15.89 19.40 5.48
CA PRO A 1070 16.77 18.89 4.43
C PRO A 1070 17.25 17.45 4.70
N VAL A 1071 17.58 16.71 3.64
CA VAL A 1071 18.39 15.49 3.78
C VAL A 1071 19.75 15.88 4.36
N PRO A 1072 20.15 15.38 5.54
CA PRO A 1072 21.36 15.87 6.20
C PRO A 1072 22.63 15.44 5.46
N SER A 1073 23.59 16.36 5.33
CA SER A 1073 24.87 16.07 4.67
C SER A 1073 25.77 15.16 5.50
N PHE A 1074 25.57 15.07 6.83
CA PHE A 1074 26.33 14.21 7.72
C PHE A 1074 26.15 12.72 7.41
N LEU A 1075 25.09 12.32 6.69
CA LEU A 1075 24.88 10.93 6.28
C LEU A 1075 26.08 10.39 5.47
N ALA A 1076 26.84 11.27 4.82
CA ALA A 1076 28.09 10.92 4.14
C ALA A 1076 29.21 10.45 5.08
N ASN A 1077 29.12 10.73 6.38
CA ASN A 1077 30.07 10.25 7.40
C ASN A 1077 29.77 8.82 7.85
N LEU A 1078 28.59 8.28 7.52
CA LEU A 1078 28.18 6.92 7.87
C LEU A 1078 28.73 5.95 6.82
N THR A 1079 30.05 5.73 6.82
CA THR A 1079 30.75 5.01 5.74
C THR A 1079 30.34 3.54 5.57
N SER A 1080 29.69 2.96 6.58
CA SER A 1080 29.17 1.59 6.59
C SER A 1080 27.80 1.46 5.90
N LEU A 1081 27.17 2.58 5.51
CA LEU A 1081 25.80 2.61 5.00
C LEU A 1081 25.70 1.92 3.63
N THR A 1082 24.79 0.94 3.57
CA THR A 1082 24.47 0.16 2.37
C THR A 1082 23.06 0.45 1.84
N MET A 1083 22.15 0.82 2.74
CA MET A 1083 20.75 1.13 2.44
C MET A 1083 20.31 2.41 3.17
N LEU A 1084 19.74 3.33 2.40
CA LEU A 1084 19.13 4.56 2.88
C LEU A 1084 17.70 4.66 2.33
N ASP A 1085 16.70 4.57 3.22
CA ASP A 1085 15.30 4.81 2.90
C ASP A 1085 14.75 5.95 3.75
N LEU A 1086 14.52 7.10 3.11
CA LEU A 1086 13.88 8.28 3.69
C LEU A 1086 12.58 8.63 2.93
N SER A 1087 11.90 7.63 2.38
CA SER A 1087 10.72 7.84 1.53
C SER A 1087 9.44 8.13 2.30
N PHE A 1088 8.45 8.72 1.61
CA PHE A 1088 7.15 9.08 2.21
C PHE A 1088 7.28 9.94 3.47
N ASN A 1089 8.05 11.03 3.36
CA ASN A 1089 8.21 12.04 4.40
C ASN A 1089 7.93 13.44 3.83
N SER A 1090 8.21 14.48 4.60
CA SER A 1090 8.09 15.89 4.22
C SER A 1090 9.46 16.57 4.01
N LEU A 1091 10.49 15.82 3.58
CA LEU A 1091 11.84 16.35 3.37
C LEU A 1091 11.88 17.36 2.22
N THR A 1092 12.75 18.37 2.33
CA THR A 1092 12.86 19.51 1.41
C THR A 1092 14.32 19.77 1.01
N GLY A 1093 14.57 20.74 0.14
CA GLY A 1093 15.94 21.09 -0.28
C GLY A 1093 16.55 20.11 -1.28
N VAL A 1094 17.88 20.15 -1.44
CA VAL A 1094 18.60 19.36 -2.46
C VAL A 1094 19.09 18.03 -1.91
N ILE A 1095 19.26 17.04 -2.79
CA ILE A 1095 19.99 15.80 -2.46
C ILE A 1095 21.47 16.17 -2.23
N PRO A 1096 22.06 15.88 -1.06
CA PRO A 1096 23.45 16.25 -0.77
C PRO A 1096 24.42 15.51 -1.69
N ALA A 1097 25.26 16.25 -2.42
CA ALA A 1097 26.31 15.67 -3.25
C ALA A 1097 27.35 14.89 -2.42
N SER A 1098 27.43 15.13 -1.11
CA SER A 1098 28.30 14.38 -0.20
C SER A 1098 27.95 12.90 -0.13
N LEU A 1099 26.72 12.49 -0.44
CA LEU A 1099 26.34 11.06 -0.48
C LEU A 1099 27.17 10.24 -1.48
N ALA A 1100 27.73 10.88 -2.51
CA ALA A 1100 28.65 10.25 -3.47
C ALA A 1100 29.97 9.75 -2.84
N ALA A 1101 30.28 10.15 -1.60
CA ALA A 1101 31.45 9.68 -0.87
C ALA A 1101 31.28 8.27 -0.27
N LEU A 1102 30.04 7.77 -0.20
CA LEU A 1102 29.74 6.46 0.38
C LEU A 1102 30.02 5.35 -0.63
N THR A 1103 30.99 4.50 -0.34
CA THR A 1103 31.49 3.48 -1.28
C THR A 1103 30.70 2.17 -1.26
N ASN A 1104 29.85 1.96 -0.25
CA ASN A 1104 29.04 0.75 -0.07
C ASN A 1104 27.53 0.96 -0.29
N LEU A 1105 27.10 2.21 -0.55
CA LEU A 1105 25.69 2.58 -0.64
C LEU A 1105 25.07 2.16 -1.97
N SER A 1106 24.33 1.05 -1.99
CA SER A 1106 23.69 0.53 -3.20
C SER A 1106 22.21 0.85 -3.31
N THR A 1107 21.54 1.14 -2.19
CA THR A 1107 20.09 1.39 -2.16
C THR A 1107 19.79 2.78 -1.62
N ILE A 1108 19.15 3.61 -2.44
CA ILE A 1108 18.68 4.96 -2.07
C ILE A 1108 17.21 5.08 -2.43
N ASN A 1109 16.36 5.28 -1.43
CA ASN A 1109 14.95 5.59 -1.59
C ASN A 1109 14.60 6.92 -0.92
N LEU A 1110 14.42 7.96 -1.73
CA LEU A 1110 14.01 9.30 -1.30
C LEU A 1110 12.65 9.69 -1.91
N SER A 1111 11.90 8.70 -2.41
CA SER A 1111 10.65 8.94 -3.11
C SER A 1111 9.58 9.59 -2.21
N ARG A 1112 8.65 10.34 -2.81
CA ARG A 1112 7.53 11.00 -2.12
C ARG A 1112 7.98 11.91 -0.99
N ASN A 1113 8.78 12.90 -1.37
CA ASN A 1113 9.19 14.02 -0.55
C ASN A 1113 8.96 15.33 -1.34
N ARG A 1114 9.52 16.44 -0.87
CA ARG A 1114 9.49 17.76 -1.52
C ARG A 1114 10.90 18.22 -1.92
N LEU A 1115 11.77 17.27 -2.29
CA LEU A 1115 13.16 17.55 -2.68
C LEU A 1115 13.21 18.31 -4.01
N SER A 1116 14.18 19.19 -4.18
CA SER A 1116 14.35 20.03 -5.37
C SER A 1116 15.80 20.08 -5.85
N GLY A 1117 16.04 20.71 -7.01
CA GLY A 1117 17.37 20.79 -7.62
C GLY A 1117 17.78 19.52 -8.37
N PRO A 1118 19.03 19.45 -8.87
CA PRO A 1118 19.49 18.36 -9.71
C PRO A 1118 19.90 17.11 -8.93
N ILE A 1119 19.82 15.96 -9.61
CA ILE A 1119 20.43 14.71 -9.13
C ILE A 1119 21.95 14.93 -9.09
N PRO A 1120 22.63 14.75 -7.93
CA PRO A 1120 24.06 14.98 -7.84
C PRO A 1120 24.87 14.07 -8.78
N PRO A 1121 25.88 14.61 -9.48
CA PRO A 1121 26.79 13.77 -10.27
C PRO A 1121 27.62 12.87 -9.34
N GLY A 1122 27.94 11.67 -9.81
CA GLY A 1122 28.82 10.75 -9.10
C GLY A 1122 28.23 9.99 -7.91
N LEU A 1123 26.90 10.00 -7.68
CA LEU A 1123 26.25 9.30 -6.55
C LEU A 1123 26.71 7.84 -6.36
N PHE A 1124 27.02 7.13 -7.46
CA PHE A 1124 27.50 5.74 -7.44
C PHE A 1124 28.87 5.56 -8.13
N ALA A 1125 29.60 6.66 -8.35
CA ALA A 1125 30.88 6.59 -9.07
C ALA A 1125 32.00 5.95 -8.25
N ASN A 1126 31.89 5.97 -6.92
CA ASN A 1126 32.88 5.48 -5.99
C ASN A 1126 32.51 4.14 -5.34
N LEU A 1127 31.59 3.37 -5.94
CA LEU A 1127 31.23 2.05 -5.38
C LEU A 1127 32.44 1.11 -5.36
N ASP A 1128 32.67 0.46 -4.22
CA ASP A 1128 33.81 -0.45 -4.04
C ASP A 1128 33.69 -1.68 -4.94
N ASP A 1129 32.47 -2.19 -5.14
CA ASP A 1129 32.15 -3.21 -6.13
C ASP A 1129 31.35 -2.62 -7.31
N PRO A 1130 31.96 -2.45 -8.50
CA PRO A 1130 31.28 -1.92 -9.68
C PRO A 1130 30.23 -2.88 -10.28
N GLN A 1131 30.19 -4.15 -9.84
CA GLN A 1131 29.14 -5.10 -10.22
C GLN A 1131 27.92 -5.03 -9.30
N GLN A 1132 28.00 -4.32 -8.18
CA GLN A 1132 26.93 -4.22 -7.20
C GLN A 1132 25.65 -3.65 -7.82
N GLU A 1133 24.53 -4.32 -7.56
CA GLU A 1133 23.22 -3.90 -8.05
C GLU A 1133 22.73 -2.65 -7.34
N VAL A 1134 22.37 -1.63 -8.11
CA VAL A 1134 21.93 -0.33 -7.59
C VAL A 1134 20.41 -0.20 -7.67
N TYR A 1135 19.82 0.24 -6.56
CA TYR A 1135 18.39 0.53 -6.44
C TYR A 1135 18.20 2.02 -6.11
N LEU A 1136 17.70 2.79 -7.07
CA LEU A 1136 17.47 4.22 -6.92
C LEU A 1136 15.98 4.57 -7.10
N ARG A 1137 15.36 5.11 -6.06
CA ARG A 1137 13.99 5.66 -6.10
C ARG A 1137 13.98 7.12 -5.66
N LEU A 1138 13.70 8.02 -6.59
CA LEU A 1138 13.60 9.46 -6.36
C LEU A 1138 12.24 10.02 -6.81
N SER A 1139 11.27 9.15 -7.06
CA SER A 1139 9.98 9.53 -7.63
C SER A 1139 9.15 10.44 -6.73
N HIS A 1140 8.20 11.16 -7.33
CA HIS A 1140 7.32 12.09 -6.60
C HIS A 1140 8.09 13.12 -5.76
N ASN A 1141 8.96 13.88 -6.42
CA ASN A 1141 9.67 15.03 -5.85
C ASN A 1141 9.59 16.22 -6.83
N ASN A 1142 10.35 17.28 -6.59
CA ASN A 1142 10.46 18.45 -7.45
C ASN A 1142 11.88 18.58 -8.05
N LEU A 1143 12.53 17.45 -8.37
CA LEU A 1143 13.89 17.42 -8.92
C LEU A 1143 13.92 17.97 -10.35
N SER A 1144 15.00 18.67 -10.72
CA SER A 1144 15.15 19.35 -12.01
C SER A 1144 16.50 19.06 -12.67
N GLY A 1145 16.73 19.55 -13.90
CA GLY A 1145 17.96 19.27 -14.64
C GLY A 1145 17.99 17.90 -15.31
N SER A 1146 19.16 17.44 -15.75
CA SER A 1146 19.31 16.19 -16.52
C SER A 1146 19.84 15.03 -15.68
N VAL A 1147 19.64 13.79 -16.16
CA VAL A 1147 20.23 12.60 -15.55
C VAL A 1147 21.76 12.64 -15.73
N PRO A 1148 22.57 12.57 -14.66
CA PRO A 1148 24.03 12.53 -14.77
C PRO A 1148 24.52 11.30 -15.54
N ALA A 1149 25.53 11.46 -16.41
CA ALA A 1149 26.07 10.36 -17.22
C ALA A 1149 26.64 9.21 -16.37
N ASP A 1150 27.22 9.52 -15.22
CA ASP A 1150 27.79 8.51 -14.31
C ASP A 1150 26.70 7.61 -13.70
N LEU A 1151 25.47 8.13 -13.52
CA LEU A 1151 24.35 7.32 -13.05
C LEU A 1151 24.00 6.23 -14.08
N ALA A 1152 24.03 6.58 -15.36
CA ALA A 1152 23.77 5.64 -16.44
C ALA A 1152 24.89 4.59 -16.61
N ALA A 1153 26.08 4.86 -16.09
CA ALA A 1153 27.19 3.90 -16.12
C ALA A 1153 27.06 2.80 -15.03
N ALA A 1154 26.26 3.04 -13.98
CA ALA A 1154 26.07 2.12 -12.85
C ALA A 1154 25.26 0.86 -13.25
N ASN A 1155 25.40 -0.22 -12.47
CA ASN A 1155 24.63 -1.46 -12.65
C ASN A 1155 23.23 -1.34 -12.03
N LEU A 1156 22.34 -0.58 -12.68
CA LEU A 1156 21.01 -0.25 -12.15
C LEU A 1156 20.07 -1.47 -12.17
N ALA A 1157 19.78 -2.09 -11.04
CA ALA A 1157 18.70 -3.07 -10.97
C ALA A 1157 17.33 -2.38 -11.07
N LEU A 1158 17.18 -1.22 -10.40
CA LEU A 1158 15.95 -0.44 -10.40
C LEU A 1158 16.24 1.04 -10.39
N VAL A 1159 15.59 1.77 -11.30
CA VAL A 1159 15.61 3.23 -11.34
C VAL A 1159 14.19 3.78 -11.52
N ASP A 1160 13.71 4.49 -10.51
CA ASP A 1160 12.43 5.20 -10.54
C ASP A 1160 12.67 6.69 -10.27
N LEU A 1161 12.57 7.49 -11.32
CA LEU A 1161 12.70 8.95 -11.31
C LEU A 1161 11.37 9.63 -11.65
N SER A 1162 10.27 8.89 -11.63
CA SER A 1162 8.96 9.36 -12.10
C SER A 1162 8.43 10.57 -11.32
N ARG A 1163 7.55 11.37 -11.94
CA ARG A 1163 6.87 12.51 -11.30
C ARG A 1163 7.85 13.50 -10.66
N ASN A 1164 8.71 14.06 -11.51
CA ASN A 1164 9.64 15.13 -11.18
C ASN A 1164 9.62 16.17 -12.33
N ALA A 1165 10.54 17.14 -12.31
CA ALA A 1165 10.74 18.13 -13.37
C ALA A 1165 12.07 17.88 -14.14
N LEU A 1166 12.49 16.62 -14.30
CA LEU A 1166 13.74 16.26 -14.97
C LEU A 1166 13.63 16.44 -16.49
N THR A 1167 14.74 16.80 -17.13
CA THR A 1167 14.83 17.21 -18.54
C THR A 1167 16.03 16.56 -19.24
N GLY A 1168 16.15 16.76 -20.55
CA GLY A 1168 17.32 16.30 -21.32
C GLY A 1168 17.25 14.83 -21.73
N ASP A 1169 18.41 14.23 -21.95
CA ASP A 1169 18.56 12.86 -22.47
C ASP A 1169 18.77 11.85 -21.34
N ALA A 1170 17.96 10.79 -21.33
CA ALA A 1170 18.04 9.68 -20.39
C ALA A 1170 18.26 8.32 -21.10
N SER A 1171 18.59 8.32 -22.39
CA SER A 1171 18.76 7.13 -23.23
C SER A 1171 19.81 6.13 -22.71
N ALA A 1172 20.85 6.62 -22.04
CA ALA A 1172 21.92 5.77 -21.51
C ALA A 1172 21.45 4.86 -20.36
N VAL A 1173 20.39 5.22 -19.64
CA VAL A 1173 19.87 4.46 -18.49
C VAL A 1173 19.36 3.07 -18.91
N PHE A 1174 18.79 2.95 -20.11
CA PHE A 1174 18.15 1.72 -20.60
C PHE A 1174 19.15 0.59 -20.91
N GLN A 1175 20.43 0.91 -21.11
CA GLN A 1175 21.45 -0.08 -21.50
C GLN A 1175 21.78 -1.08 -20.38
N ARG A 1176 21.58 -0.68 -19.12
CA ARG A 1176 21.95 -1.49 -17.95
C ARG A 1176 20.78 -1.71 -16.98
N ALA A 1177 19.68 -1.00 -17.15
CA ALA A 1177 18.57 -1.03 -16.21
C ALA A 1177 17.56 -2.17 -16.45
N ARG A 1178 17.16 -2.87 -15.38
CA ARG A 1178 16.11 -3.90 -15.46
C ARG A 1178 14.70 -3.35 -15.26
N TYR A 1179 14.54 -2.43 -14.32
CA TYR A 1179 13.32 -1.68 -14.05
C TYR A 1179 13.57 -0.18 -14.27
N VAL A 1180 12.80 0.44 -15.17
CA VAL A 1180 12.92 1.85 -15.51
C VAL A 1180 11.55 2.52 -15.43
N ASP A 1181 11.40 3.48 -14.52
CA ASP A 1181 10.27 4.40 -14.51
C ASP A 1181 10.79 5.85 -14.57
N LEU A 1182 10.55 6.51 -15.70
CA LEU A 1182 10.88 7.90 -15.97
C LEU A 1182 9.62 8.73 -16.23
N SER A 1183 8.44 8.18 -15.93
CA SER A 1183 7.15 8.77 -16.30
C SER A 1183 6.92 10.14 -15.67
N ARG A 1184 6.11 10.99 -16.32
CA ARG A 1184 5.72 12.32 -15.82
C ARG A 1184 6.92 13.21 -15.48
N ASN A 1185 7.76 13.43 -16.48
CA ASN A 1185 8.90 14.33 -16.45
C ASN A 1185 8.89 15.19 -17.74
N ALA A 1186 10.00 15.86 -18.04
CA ALA A 1186 10.20 16.64 -19.27
C ALA A 1186 11.40 16.12 -20.08
N PHE A 1187 11.63 14.80 -20.10
CA PHE A 1187 12.72 14.19 -20.88
C PHE A 1187 12.48 14.34 -22.39
N VAL A 1188 13.56 14.62 -23.13
CA VAL A 1188 13.54 14.78 -24.58
C VAL A 1188 14.77 14.10 -25.18
N PHE A 1189 14.57 12.93 -25.78
CA PHE A 1189 15.59 12.20 -26.54
C PHE A 1189 14.94 11.39 -27.66
N ASN A 1190 15.77 10.77 -28.50
CA ASN A 1190 15.31 9.93 -29.61
C ASN A 1190 15.29 8.46 -29.19
N MET A 1191 14.10 7.89 -29.09
CA MET A 1191 13.88 6.51 -28.67
C MET A 1191 14.41 5.48 -29.68
N SER A 1192 14.50 5.82 -30.97
CA SER A 1192 14.86 4.85 -32.02
C SER A 1192 16.25 4.26 -31.91
N GLY A 1193 17.18 5.00 -31.29
CA GLY A 1193 18.58 4.58 -31.11
C GLY A 1193 18.86 3.97 -29.74
N VAL A 1194 17.84 3.73 -28.91
CA VAL A 1194 18.01 3.21 -27.55
C VAL A 1194 18.16 1.69 -27.59
N GLU A 1195 19.22 1.19 -26.97
CA GLU A 1195 19.45 -0.23 -26.73
C GLU A 1195 19.01 -0.58 -25.30
N PHE A 1196 18.22 -1.64 -25.18
CA PHE A 1196 17.71 -2.13 -23.90
C PHE A 1196 18.55 -3.32 -23.40
N ALA A 1197 18.73 -3.42 -22.09
CA ALA A 1197 19.29 -4.62 -21.48
C ALA A 1197 18.39 -5.85 -21.71
N GLU A 1198 18.98 -7.04 -21.86
CA GLU A 1198 18.21 -8.27 -22.12
C GLU A 1198 17.28 -8.65 -20.94
N GLU A 1199 17.66 -8.25 -19.73
CA GLU A 1199 16.93 -8.54 -18.48
C GLU A 1199 15.87 -7.46 -18.15
N THR A 1200 15.66 -6.46 -19.01
CA THR A 1200 14.65 -5.41 -18.79
C THR A 1200 13.24 -6.01 -18.77
N TYR A 1201 12.51 -5.76 -17.69
CA TYR A 1201 11.15 -6.28 -17.49
C TYR A 1201 10.09 -5.20 -17.28
N TYR A 1202 10.47 -3.97 -16.90
CA TYR A 1202 9.54 -2.87 -16.65
C TYR A 1202 10.06 -1.57 -17.25
N VAL A 1203 9.24 -0.94 -18.11
CA VAL A 1203 9.57 0.34 -18.74
C VAL A 1203 8.34 1.24 -18.77
N ASP A 1204 8.35 2.30 -17.96
CA ASP A 1204 7.39 3.41 -18.07
C ASP A 1204 8.14 4.71 -18.37
N VAL A 1205 7.84 5.30 -19.53
CA VAL A 1205 8.37 6.60 -19.95
C VAL A 1205 7.24 7.56 -20.32
N SER A 1206 6.01 7.25 -19.89
CA SER A 1206 4.82 8.02 -20.24
C SER A 1206 4.87 9.46 -19.77
N HIS A 1207 4.12 10.37 -20.40
CA HIS A 1207 4.08 11.79 -20.05
C HIS A 1207 5.47 12.45 -20.06
N ASN A 1208 6.12 12.45 -21.23
CA ASN A 1208 7.41 13.11 -21.49
C ASN A 1208 7.40 13.77 -22.88
N GLY A 1209 8.55 14.29 -23.33
CA GLY A 1209 8.74 14.88 -24.65
C GLY A 1209 9.53 14.00 -25.63
N ILE A 1210 9.57 12.68 -25.42
CA ILE A 1210 10.42 11.73 -26.16
C ILE A 1210 9.96 11.61 -27.62
N ARG A 1211 10.92 11.56 -28.55
CA ARG A 1211 10.69 11.55 -30.01
C ARG A 1211 11.25 10.27 -30.64
N GLY A 1212 10.98 10.07 -31.93
CA GLY A 1212 11.41 8.89 -32.69
C GLY A 1212 10.40 7.75 -32.63
N GLY A 1213 10.79 6.58 -33.09
CA GLY A 1213 10.00 5.34 -33.04
C GLY A 1213 10.50 4.35 -31.99
N ILE A 1214 9.63 3.43 -31.59
CA ILE A 1214 9.94 2.38 -30.62
C ILE A 1214 10.91 1.36 -31.28
N PRO A 1215 12.09 1.07 -30.69
CA PRO A 1215 13.05 0.14 -31.26
C PRO A 1215 12.47 -1.27 -31.47
N ALA A 1216 12.79 -1.88 -32.61
CA ALA A 1216 12.36 -3.26 -32.90
C ALA A 1216 12.97 -4.29 -31.92
N GLN A 1217 14.05 -3.95 -31.21
CA GLN A 1217 14.63 -4.80 -30.15
C GLN A 1217 13.62 -5.07 -29.02
N VAL A 1218 12.73 -4.13 -28.72
CA VAL A 1218 11.78 -4.27 -27.61
C VAL A 1218 10.90 -5.52 -27.81
N ALA A 1219 10.55 -5.86 -29.05
CA ALA A 1219 9.78 -7.07 -29.37
C ALA A 1219 10.53 -8.39 -29.11
N LYS A 1220 11.84 -8.34 -28.89
CA LYS A 1220 12.69 -9.50 -28.57
C LYS A 1220 12.93 -9.68 -27.07
N LEU A 1221 12.49 -8.74 -26.24
CA LEU A 1221 12.66 -8.81 -24.79
C LEU A 1221 11.61 -9.78 -24.20
N SER A 1222 12.02 -11.00 -23.88
CA SER A 1222 11.11 -12.04 -23.38
C SER A 1222 10.58 -11.78 -21.97
N ASN A 1223 11.29 -10.97 -21.18
CA ASN A 1223 10.97 -10.70 -19.79
C ASN A 1223 10.13 -9.43 -19.61
N LEU A 1224 9.80 -8.71 -20.69
CA LEU A 1224 9.08 -7.45 -20.63
C LEU A 1224 7.63 -7.67 -20.18
N GLN A 1225 7.32 -7.23 -18.95
CA GLN A 1225 6.00 -7.32 -18.32
C GLN A 1225 5.17 -6.05 -18.50
N LEU A 1226 5.82 -4.88 -18.57
CA LEU A 1226 5.16 -3.60 -18.78
C LEU A 1226 5.99 -2.71 -19.70
N LEU A 1227 5.32 -2.14 -20.69
CA LEU A 1227 5.82 -1.07 -21.55
C LEU A 1227 4.75 0.01 -21.65
N ASN A 1228 5.04 1.20 -21.15
CA ASN A 1228 4.17 2.37 -21.27
C ASN A 1228 4.95 3.56 -21.84
N VAL A 1229 4.54 4.00 -23.02
CA VAL A 1229 5.17 5.10 -23.78
C VAL A 1229 4.16 6.19 -24.14
N SER A 1230 2.98 6.17 -23.51
CA SER A 1230 1.87 7.08 -23.78
C SER A 1230 2.23 8.55 -23.48
N TYR A 1231 1.50 9.51 -24.05
CA TYR A 1231 1.73 10.95 -23.83
C TYR A 1231 3.18 11.37 -24.10
N ASN A 1232 3.67 11.06 -25.31
CA ASN A 1232 4.99 11.44 -25.81
C ASN A 1232 4.88 11.99 -27.24
N ARG A 1233 6.00 12.19 -27.93
CA ARG A 1233 6.05 12.64 -29.33
C ARG A 1233 6.60 11.57 -30.27
N LEU A 1234 6.31 10.30 -29.97
CA LEU A 1234 6.77 9.16 -30.76
C LEU A 1234 6.00 9.03 -32.09
N CYS A 1235 6.62 8.41 -33.07
CA CYS A 1235 6.07 8.19 -34.40
C CYS A 1235 6.65 6.93 -35.05
N GLY A 1236 5.87 6.30 -35.93
CA GLY A 1236 6.24 5.08 -36.64
C GLY A 1236 5.43 3.86 -36.20
N GLU A 1237 5.80 2.71 -36.76
CA GLU A 1237 5.10 1.44 -36.50
C GLU A 1237 5.46 0.86 -35.13
N ILE A 1238 4.46 0.38 -34.40
CA ILE A 1238 4.66 -0.32 -33.12
C ILE A 1238 5.19 -1.74 -33.41
N PRO A 1239 6.34 -2.16 -32.86
CA PRO A 1239 6.99 -3.42 -33.21
C PRO A 1239 6.34 -4.67 -32.58
N MET A 1240 5.28 -4.52 -31.78
CA MET A 1240 4.61 -5.61 -31.08
C MET A 1240 3.15 -5.28 -30.74
N ALA A 1241 2.32 -6.30 -30.55
CA ALA A 1241 0.89 -6.16 -30.21
C ALA A 1241 0.53 -6.72 -28.82
N SER A 1242 1.51 -6.99 -27.96
CA SER A 1242 1.32 -7.70 -26.68
C SER A 1242 0.83 -6.83 -25.52
N PHE A 1243 0.79 -5.51 -25.69
CA PHE A 1243 0.34 -4.55 -24.67
C PHE A 1243 -0.92 -3.81 -25.16
N ASP A 1244 -1.73 -3.33 -24.21
CA ASP A 1244 -2.98 -2.63 -24.51
C ASP A 1244 -2.75 -1.30 -25.25
N ALA A 1245 -3.77 -0.83 -25.97
CA ALA A 1245 -3.71 0.41 -26.75
C ALA A 1245 -3.32 1.64 -25.91
N TYR A 1246 -3.77 1.73 -24.65
CA TYR A 1246 -3.51 2.88 -23.78
C TYR A 1246 -2.01 3.13 -23.57
N CYS A 1247 -1.18 2.08 -23.57
CA CYS A 1247 0.27 2.18 -23.42
C CYS A 1247 0.96 3.00 -24.53
N PHE A 1248 0.29 3.20 -25.67
CA PHE A 1248 0.84 3.86 -26.85
C PHE A 1248 0.09 5.13 -27.26
N GLN A 1249 -1.06 5.42 -26.63
CA GLN A 1249 -1.93 6.55 -26.94
C GLN A 1249 -1.26 7.90 -26.69
N HIS A 1250 -1.84 8.96 -27.28
CA HIS A 1250 -1.36 10.33 -27.17
C HIS A 1250 0.11 10.52 -27.58
N ASN A 1251 0.51 9.83 -28.65
CA ASN A 1251 1.78 10.03 -29.34
C ASN A 1251 1.57 10.76 -30.67
N LYS A 1252 2.65 11.32 -31.24
CA LYS A 1252 2.57 12.18 -32.43
C LYS A 1252 2.00 11.44 -33.66
N CYS A 1253 2.50 10.24 -33.94
CA CYS A 1253 2.07 9.44 -35.09
C CYS A 1253 2.48 7.96 -34.97
N LEU A 1254 2.25 7.35 -33.80
CA LEU A 1254 2.38 5.91 -33.67
C LEU A 1254 1.20 5.21 -34.36
N CYS A 1255 1.48 4.10 -35.04
CA CYS A 1255 0.49 3.31 -35.76
C CYS A 1255 0.87 1.82 -35.75
N GLY A 1256 -0.05 0.95 -36.17
CA GLY A 1256 0.10 -0.51 -36.05
C GLY A 1256 -0.48 -1.04 -34.74
N ALA A 1257 -0.83 -2.33 -34.73
CA ALA A 1257 -1.52 -2.95 -33.58
C ALA A 1257 -0.70 -2.77 -32.28
N PRO A 1258 -1.32 -2.35 -31.16
CA PRO A 1258 -2.77 -2.28 -30.89
C PRO A 1258 -3.49 -1.00 -31.36
N LEU A 1259 -2.79 -0.03 -31.96
CA LEU A 1259 -3.41 1.17 -32.54
C LEU A 1259 -3.94 0.90 -33.96
N SER A 1260 -4.52 1.93 -34.59
CA SER A 1260 -4.96 1.87 -35.99
C SER A 1260 -3.80 1.53 -36.93
N ALA A 1261 -4.11 0.84 -38.03
CA ALA A 1261 -3.12 0.47 -39.03
C ALA A 1261 -2.42 1.72 -39.61
N CYS A 1262 -1.13 1.59 -39.93
CA CYS A 1262 -0.37 2.68 -40.53
C CYS A 1262 -0.95 3.08 -41.88
N THR A 1263 -1.38 4.33 -42.01
CA THR A 1263 -1.78 4.93 -43.28
C THR A 1263 -0.54 5.53 -43.93
N HIS A 1264 -0.11 4.93 -45.05
CA HIS A 1264 1.06 5.35 -45.82
C HIS A 1264 0.92 6.74 -46.44
#